data_AF-A0A945DWL9-F1
#
_entry.id   AF-A0A945DWL9-F1
#
_cell.length_a   1.000
_cell.length_b   1.000
_cell.length_c   1.000
_cell.angle_alpha   90.00
_cell.angle_beta   90.00
_cell.angle_gamma   90.00
#
_symmetry.space_group_name_H-M   'P 1'
#
loop_
_entity.id
_entity.type
_entity.pdbx_description
1 polymer ?
#
loop_
_entity_poly.entity_id
_entity_poly.type
_entity_poly.pdbx_seq_one_letter_code
_entity_poly.pdbx_strand_id
1 'polypeptide(L)'
;METTDTLATLFTKVTTADSDLSMAYDTSADKITLASSSGSVLVLGSSNDTSNFLVAARLNNNGTSSVTSSYKLGGISQASELSSANFNTTLVGNSGSFRVNGETVTWSSSDSVGAILASITQSGAGVVASYDGVNDRFLLSNNTTGDIGISLEDVQGNFLQATKLASEPINANGAQSASTSVSVNNSAGYAIGASSITVDATSAALSNGAKIYFENGGIFTLDADATLGATTLSGTLTGATLTNDETGYKSGTFNISSAVSLTSSAAATAKSVQINYSSGYANGATSLAVDSLGAALSNGDVIRFGNGATFTLSANAAQNAATLTGTLSGGAVADDEVGYLVQNITVGSNSNDFTTGDKVRFASGGILTLTADPASGATTLTGSLSADLSSGEATVSRSEAFLSGQVFQFANGSKLTLTAGVAASSTSLTGYWDSAVTNTEAGDQAQLSRGNDILYSLNGGDILTSHTNTITEESSGVSGLSVTGDVTGSGIRVDAVDTANNAITTTASHGLSTGDIVRLYTPATLMGGVSSKTAYYVRALSSSRISLHTSSADATAGSNTVDVTGAGTGDQYILGAAPPSFSVTVSADVGKVKEAVKDFVGQISKTQSLIGMHTTVKSDSDGKVEAGRLSNDRLVNEIAVSLRKKTMGEISGSGSSFDRLSDLGFTGNGYDNQISLTDENALDTILREKMGDLEKFFSTETVKVGVDGATADYQSEEGLAEMMEDYTSLLLGDVYGTEGALEDHRDNYAKEIDRISKNITDLERRVQFNKDQLTQSFIDMEMAQAKSNQEMQFLTQRFGG
;
A
#
# COMPACT_ATOMS: atom_id res chain seq x y z
N MET A 1 43.86 1.28 13.36
CA MET A 1 42.94 0.99 12.25
C MET A 1 43.75 1.10 10.99
N GLU A 2 44.07 -0.03 10.36
CA GLU A 2 44.78 -0.07 9.08
C GLU A 2 43.76 0.01 7.94
N THR A 3 44.15 0.52 6.77
CA THR A 3 43.25 0.61 5.60
C THR A 3 42.79 -0.75 5.06
N THR A 4 43.40 -1.84 5.52
CA THR A 4 43.06 -3.22 5.16
C THR A 4 42.20 -3.92 6.22
N ASP A 5 41.87 -3.27 7.34
CA ASP A 5 41.05 -3.89 8.39
C ASP A 5 39.62 -4.09 7.89
N THR A 6 39.14 -5.33 7.91
CA THR A 6 37.72 -5.66 7.74
C THR A 6 36.96 -5.45 9.05
N LEU A 7 35.63 -5.30 9.00
CA LEU A 7 34.77 -5.26 10.19
C LEU A 7 35.02 -6.44 11.14
N ALA A 8 35.22 -7.64 10.60
CA ALA A 8 35.52 -8.83 11.41
C ALA A 8 36.88 -8.71 12.13
N THR A 9 37.92 -8.24 11.42
CA THR A 9 39.23 -8.03 12.05
C THR A 9 39.20 -6.89 13.07
N LEU A 10 38.40 -5.87 12.83
CA LEU A 10 38.20 -4.76 13.76
C LEU A 10 37.51 -5.22 15.04
N PHE A 11 36.42 -5.97 14.95
CA PHE A 11 35.71 -6.47 16.12
C PHE A 11 36.61 -7.38 16.94
N THR A 12 37.40 -8.22 16.28
CA THR A 12 38.40 -9.06 16.94
C THR A 12 39.45 -8.22 17.67
N LYS A 13 39.94 -7.13 17.06
CA LYS A 13 40.91 -6.23 17.71
C LYS A 13 40.31 -5.55 18.94
N VAL A 14 39.05 -5.13 18.89
CA VAL A 14 38.37 -4.48 20.03
C VAL A 14 38.13 -5.47 21.16
N THR A 15 37.61 -6.66 20.89
CA THR A 15 37.37 -7.71 21.90
C THR A 15 38.66 -8.28 22.48
N THR A 16 39.77 -8.23 21.73
CA THR A 16 41.10 -8.61 22.24
C THR A 16 41.73 -7.50 23.08
N ALA A 17 41.47 -6.24 22.77
CA ALA A 17 42.01 -5.09 23.49
C ALA A 17 41.39 -4.95 24.90
N ASP A 18 40.11 -5.28 25.03
CA ASP A 18 39.42 -5.37 26.31
C ASP A 18 38.40 -6.51 26.27
N SER A 19 38.61 -7.51 27.12
CA SER A 19 37.74 -8.69 27.21
C SER A 19 36.33 -8.37 27.72
N ASP A 20 36.12 -7.20 28.34
CA ASP A 20 34.78 -6.75 28.71
C ASP A 20 33.99 -6.24 27.50
N LEU A 21 34.65 -5.83 26.41
CA LEU A 21 33.97 -5.28 25.25
C LEU A 21 33.52 -6.38 24.29
N SER A 22 32.30 -6.23 23.78
CA SER A 22 31.74 -7.03 22.70
C SER A 22 31.26 -6.11 21.57
N MET A 23 31.50 -6.50 20.33
CA MET A 23 31.03 -5.78 19.15
C MET A 23 30.21 -6.70 18.27
N ALA A 24 29.05 -6.23 17.85
CA ALA A 24 28.19 -6.90 16.89
C ALA A 24 27.80 -5.94 15.76
N TYR A 25 27.65 -6.48 14.56
CA TYR A 25 27.05 -5.78 13.44
C TYR A 25 25.72 -6.47 13.11
N ASP A 26 24.64 -5.71 13.16
CA ASP A 26 23.34 -6.15 12.69
C ASP A 26 23.24 -5.86 11.20
N THR A 27 23.28 -6.91 10.38
CA THR A 27 23.20 -6.81 8.91
C THR A 27 21.82 -6.35 8.42
N SER A 28 20.77 -6.53 9.21
CA SER A 28 19.40 -6.13 8.85
C SER A 28 19.11 -4.67 9.21
N ALA A 29 19.63 -4.23 10.36
CA ALA A 29 19.53 -2.84 10.80
C ALA A 29 20.66 -1.96 10.25
N ASP A 30 21.73 -2.56 9.70
CA ASP A 30 22.95 -1.89 9.24
C ASP A 30 23.58 -1.00 10.33
N LYS A 31 23.74 -1.58 11.52
CA LYS A 31 24.22 -0.86 12.71
C LYS A 31 25.26 -1.68 13.47
N ILE A 32 26.23 -0.99 14.04
CA ILE A 32 27.17 -1.57 14.99
C ILE A 32 26.65 -1.34 16.41
N THR A 33 26.74 -2.37 17.25
CA THR A 33 26.54 -2.27 18.70
C THR A 33 27.83 -2.65 19.40
N LEU A 34 28.28 -1.78 20.30
CA LEU A 34 29.37 -2.02 21.24
C LEU A 34 28.76 -2.17 22.64
N ALA A 35 28.98 -3.30 23.31
CA ALA A 35 28.41 -3.58 24.63
C ALA A 35 29.46 -4.09 25.62
N SER A 36 29.31 -3.70 26.89
CA SER A 36 30.06 -4.26 28.02
C SER A 36 29.45 -5.58 28.46
N SER A 37 30.28 -6.60 28.57
CA SER A 37 29.92 -7.96 28.99
C SER A 37 29.63 -8.04 30.49
N SER A 38 30.25 -7.16 31.28
CA SER A 38 30.04 -7.02 32.72
C SER A 38 28.87 -6.08 33.06
N GLY A 39 28.25 -5.43 32.07
CA GLY A 39 27.19 -4.44 32.28
C GLY A 39 27.68 -3.08 32.77
N SER A 40 28.98 -2.79 32.66
CA SER A 40 29.54 -1.48 33.00
C SER A 40 29.10 -0.43 31.99
N VAL A 41 28.85 0.79 32.46
CA VAL A 41 28.52 1.92 31.56
C VAL A 41 29.71 2.20 30.65
N LEU A 42 29.45 2.22 29.33
CA LEU A 42 30.46 2.52 28.33
C LEU A 42 30.64 4.03 28.18
N VAL A 43 31.90 4.47 28.22
CA VAL A 43 32.29 5.84 27.90
C VAL A 43 33.26 5.79 26.73
N LEU A 44 32.78 6.26 25.58
CA LEU A 44 33.47 6.29 24.29
C LEU A 44 34.12 7.66 24.08
N GLY A 45 35.28 7.64 23.43
CA GLY A 45 36.06 8.84 23.13
C GLY A 45 36.98 9.21 24.30
N SER A 46 38.27 9.31 23.99
CA SER A 46 39.29 9.83 24.90
C SER A 46 39.93 11.05 24.25
N SER A 47 40.49 11.96 25.06
CA SER A 47 41.15 13.17 24.53
C SER A 47 42.39 12.87 23.69
N ASN A 48 42.90 11.64 23.71
CA ASN A 48 44.02 11.15 22.92
C ASN A 48 43.60 10.27 21.73
N ASP A 49 42.30 10.12 21.45
CA ASP A 49 41.83 9.45 20.24
C ASP A 49 42.02 10.38 19.03
N THR A 50 42.85 9.95 18.08
CA THR A 50 43.07 10.66 16.80
C THR A 50 42.30 10.04 15.64
N SER A 51 41.48 9.02 15.90
CA SER A 51 40.73 8.30 14.88
C SER A 51 39.36 8.94 14.62
N ASN A 52 38.84 8.75 13.41
CA ASN A 52 37.48 9.13 13.06
C ASN A 52 36.49 7.96 13.21
N PHE A 53 36.89 6.87 13.86
CA PHE A 53 36.09 5.64 13.88
C PHE A 53 34.74 5.84 14.56
N LEU A 54 34.69 6.49 15.73
CA LEU A 54 33.42 6.71 16.45
C LEU A 54 32.43 7.53 15.62
N VAL A 55 32.94 8.50 14.85
CA VAL A 55 32.15 9.32 13.93
C VAL A 55 31.66 8.49 12.74
N ALA A 56 32.55 7.71 12.11
CA ALA A 56 32.22 6.85 10.98
C ALA A 56 31.23 5.74 11.36
N ALA A 57 31.40 5.15 12.55
CA ALA A 57 30.52 4.15 13.15
C ALA A 57 29.27 4.77 13.81
N ARG A 58 29.14 6.11 13.81
CA ARG A 58 28.00 6.86 14.36
C ARG A 58 27.66 6.47 15.81
N LEU A 59 28.68 6.11 16.60
CA LEU A 59 28.55 5.68 18.00
C LEU A 59 28.70 6.88 18.93
N ASN A 60 27.65 7.19 19.69
CA ASN A 60 27.61 8.30 20.63
C ASN A 60 27.37 7.78 22.05
N ASN A 61 28.02 8.38 23.05
CA ASN A 61 27.77 8.04 24.45
C ASN A 61 26.30 8.23 24.81
N ASN A 62 25.68 7.18 25.32
CA ASN A 62 24.27 7.18 25.76
C ASN A 62 24.11 6.92 27.28
N GLY A 63 25.22 6.83 28.02
CA GLY A 63 25.21 6.60 29.46
C GLY A 63 24.80 5.18 29.88
N THR A 64 24.83 4.22 28.96
CA THR A 64 24.46 2.82 29.21
C THR A 64 25.64 1.88 28.97
N SER A 65 25.45 0.59 29.28
CA SER A 65 26.42 -0.47 28.99
C SER A 65 26.42 -0.96 27.54
N SER A 66 25.57 -0.37 26.68
CA SER A 66 25.45 -0.75 25.27
C SER A 66 25.22 0.47 24.40
N VAL A 67 26.16 0.76 23.51
CA VAL A 67 26.09 1.85 22.57
C VAL A 67 25.89 1.30 21.16
N THR A 68 24.80 1.69 20.52
CA THR A 68 24.48 1.32 19.14
C THR A 68 24.60 2.52 18.22
N SER A 69 24.98 2.30 16.96
CA SER A 69 25.03 3.33 15.93
C SER A 69 23.71 4.11 15.86
N SER A 70 23.83 5.43 15.84
CA SER A 70 22.69 6.34 15.87
C SER A 70 21.80 6.16 14.63
N TYR A 71 22.42 5.87 13.48
CA TYR A 71 21.78 5.61 12.18
C TYR A 71 22.45 4.45 11.46
N LYS A 72 21.88 4.04 10.32
CA LYS A 72 22.50 3.05 9.42
C LYS A 72 23.89 3.50 9.00
N LEU A 73 24.82 2.57 8.82
CA LEU A 73 26.23 2.87 8.47
C LEU A 73 26.47 2.90 6.96
N GLY A 74 25.69 2.12 6.21
CA GLY A 74 25.61 2.16 4.76
C GLY A 74 24.87 3.41 4.26
N GLY A 75 25.48 4.04 3.26
CA GLY A 75 24.94 5.18 2.53
C GLY A 75 25.92 5.64 1.46
N ILE A 76 25.44 6.46 0.54
CA ILE A 76 26.22 6.98 -0.59
C ILE A 76 26.90 8.30 -0.17
N SER A 77 28.21 8.38 -0.39
CA SER A 77 28.93 9.66 -0.23
C SER A 77 28.67 10.53 -1.45
N GLN A 78 28.26 11.79 -1.25
CA GLN A 78 28.12 12.73 -2.38
C GLN A 78 29.46 13.01 -3.07
N ALA A 79 30.59 12.77 -2.39
CA ALA A 79 31.93 12.93 -2.95
C ALA A 79 32.46 11.68 -3.67
N SER A 80 31.81 10.51 -3.55
CA SER A 80 32.26 9.31 -4.28
C SER A 80 31.92 9.42 -5.75
N GLU A 81 32.80 8.88 -6.60
CA GLU A 81 32.52 8.67 -8.01
C GLU A 81 31.35 7.70 -8.17
N LEU A 82 30.51 7.90 -9.18
CA LEU A 82 29.37 7.03 -9.49
C LEU A 82 29.78 5.56 -9.63
N SER A 83 30.96 5.28 -10.18
CA SER A 83 31.53 3.93 -10.31
C SER A 83 31.81 3.22 -8.99
N SER A 84 32.04 3.99 -7.93
CA SER A 84 32.42 3.53 -6.59
C SER A 84 31.32 3.73 -5.54
N ALA A 85 30.21 4.35 -5.95
CA ALA A 85 29.07 4.61 -5.09
C ALA A 85 28.31 3.31 -4.81
N ASN A 86 27.83 3.17 -3.57
CA ASN A 86 27.15 1.97 -3.10
C ASN A 86 25.66 1.97 -3.53
N PHE A 87 25.40 2.03 -4.83
CA PHE A 87 24.05 1.98 -5.39
C PHE A 87 23.38 0.62 -5.20
N ASN A 88 22.04 0.57 -5.32
CA ASN A 88 21.27 -0.66 -5.17
C ASN A 88 21.61 -1.70 -6.25
N THR A 89 21.93 -1.23 -7.45
CA THR A 89 22.41 -2.04 -8.57
C THR A 89 23.63 -1.38 -9.21
N THR A 90 24.51 -2.17 -9.82
CA THR A 90 25.67 -1.63 -10.54
C THR A 90 25.21 -0.81 -11.74
N LEU A 91 25.90 0.30 -12.02
CA LEU A 91 25.63 1.10 -13.21
C LEU A 91 25.98 0.33 -14.49
N VAL A 92 25.11 0.44 -15.49
CA VAL A 92 25.26 -0.14 -16.82
C VAL A 92 25.90 0.90 -17.73
N GLY A 93 27.16 0.65 -18.11
CA GLY A 93 27.95 1.53 -18.96
C GLY A 93 28.87 2.48 -18.19
N ASN A 94 29.87 3.03 -18.88
CA ASN A 94 30.80 4.02 -18.31
C ASN A 94 30.27 5.46 -18.40
N SER A 95 29.17 5.65 -19.13
CA SER A 95 28.41 6.88 -19.28
C SER A 95 26.96 6.55 -19.62
N GLY A 96 26.08 7.52 -19.42
CA GLY A 96 24.68 7.39 -19.77
C GLY A 96 23.91 8.69 -19.67
N SER A 97 22.59 8.59 -19.77
CA SER A 97 21.69 9.72 -19.67
C SER A 97 20.31 9.28 -19.17
N PHE A 98 19.61 10.21 -18.54
CA PHE A 98 18.23 10.06 -18.08
C PHE A 98 17.49 11.39 -18.22
N ARG A 99 16.17 11.39 -18.15
CA ARG A 99 15.32 12.58 -18.24
C ARG A 99 14.61 12.85 -16.94
N VAL A 100 14.48 14.13 -16.60
CA VAL A 100 13.63 14.63 -15.51
C VAL A 100 12.69 15.67 -16.12
N ASN A 101 11.38 15.45 -16.05
CA ASN A 101 10.38 16.31 -16.70
C ASN A 101 10.66 16.59 -18.19
N GLY A 102 11.22 15.60 -18.90
CA GLY A 102 11.57 15.68 -20.32
C GLY A 102 12.96 16.27 -20.62
N GLU A 103 13.62 16.89 -19.64
CA GLU A 103 14.98 17.46 -19.79
C GLU A 103 16.06 16.40 -19.55
N THR A 104 17.05 16.33 -20.44
CA THR A 104 18.11 15.32 -20.41
C THR A 104 19.23 15.69 -19.46
N VAL A 105 19.55 14.79 -18.55
CA VAL A 105 20.75 14.81 -17.69
C VAL A 105 21.68 13.69 -18.15
N THR A 106 22.96 14.01 -18.32
CA THR A 106 24.00 13.04 -18.69
C THR A 106 24.89 12.73 -17.49
N TRP A 107 25.49 11.55 -17.50
CA TRP A 107 26.41 11.11 -16.45
C TRP A 107 27.56 10.30 -17.01
N SER A 108 28.70 10.34 -16.31
CA SER A 108 29.88 9.50 -16.49
C SER A 108 30.20 8.77 -15.19
N SER A 109 30.75 7.57 -15.29
CA SER A 109 31.24 6.76 -14.17
C SER A 109 32.24 7.49 -13.25
N SER A 110 32.95 8.49 -13.79
CA SER A 110 33.89 9.35 -13.06
C SER A 110 33.24 10.56 -12.36
N ASP A 111 31.96 10.84 -12.64
CA ASP A 111 31.27 11.96 -12.00
C ASP A 111 31.05 11.65 -10.53
N SER A 112 31.06 12.68 -9.68
CA SER A 112 30.66 12.50 -8.29
C SER A 112 29.13 12.44 -8.17
N VAL A 113 28.62 11.70 -7.19
CA VAL A 113 27.18 11.64 -6.90
C VAL A 113 26.60 13.05 -6.70
N GLY A 114 27.32 13.92 -5.98
CA GLY A 114 26.94 15.31 -5.76
C GLY A 114 26.88 16.13 -7.05
N ALA A 115 27.76 15.87 -8.02
CA ALA A 115 27.72 16.55 -9.31
C ALA A 115 26.45 16.19 -10.09
N ILE A 116 26.02 14.93 -10.09
CA ILE A 116 24.77 14.54 -10.77
C ILE A 116 23.53 15.15 -10.10
N LEU A 117 23.48 15.22 -8.76
CA LEU A 117 22.38 15.88 -8.05
C LEU A 117 22.30 17.38 -8.37
N ALA A 118 23.47 18.03 -8.49
CA ALA A 118 23.55 19.42 -8.94
C ALA A 118 23.07 19.56 -10.39
N SER A 119 23.46 18.64 -11.28
CA SER A 119 23.02 18.63 -12.68
C SER A 119 21.50 18.48 -12.81
N ILE A 120 20.85 17.63 -12.01
CA ILE A 120 19.37 17.53 -11.96
C ILE A 120 18.75 18.87 -11.51
N THR A 121 19.30 19.46 -10.45
CA THR A 121 18.79 20.73 -9.89
C THR A 121 18.94 21.90 -10.87
N GLN A 122 19.96 21.84 -11.74
CA GLN A 122 20.33 22.91 -12.66
C GLN A 122 19.89 22.65 -14.12
N SER A 123 19.22 21.53 -14.40
CA SER A 123 18.81 21.11 -15.76
C SER A 123 17.68 21.95 -16.36
N GLY A 124 16.99 22.77 -15.55
CA GLY A 124 15.78 23.47 -15.98
C GLY A 124 14.49 22.65 -15.85
N ALA A 125 14.57 21.39 -15.41
CA ALA A 125 13.44 20.48 -15.21
C ALA A 125 12.41 20.91 -14.15
N GLY A 126 12.66 22.00 -13.41
CA GLY A 126 11.79 22.47 -12.34
C GLY A 126 11.83 21.59 -11.07
N VAL A 127 12.91 20.83 -10.87
CA VAL A 127 13.08 19.89 -9.75
C VAL A 127 14.38 20.18 -9.00
N VAL A 128 14.36 20.09 -7.67
CA VAL A 128 15.56 20.05 -6.80
C VAL A 128 15.84 18.59 -6.44
N ALA A 129 17.08 18.16 -6.62
CA ALA A 129 17.54 16.85 -6.17
C ALA A 129 18.48 16.97 -4.97
N SER A 130 18.34 16.07 -4.01
CA SER A 130 19.20 15.96 -2.84
C SER A 130 19.37 14.50 -2.41
N TYR A 131 20.35 14.24 -1.56
CA TYR A 131 20.55 12.93 -0.93
C TYR A 131 20.46 13.05 0.58
N ASP A 132 19.53 12.30 1.17
CA ASP A 132 19.32 12.17 2.60
C ASP A 132 20.19 11.01 3.12
N GLY A 133 21.38 11.34 3.63
CA GLY A 133 22.32 10.37 4.19
C GLY A 133 21.95 9.80 5.58
N VAL A 134 20.80 10.22 6.14
CA VAL A 134 20.23 9.66 7.37
C VAL A 134 19.33 8.49 7.02
N ASN A 135 18.46 8.66 6.02
CA ASN A 135 17.51 7.63 5.59
C ASN A 135 18.01 6.80 4.39
N ASP A 136 19.18 7.14 3.83
CA ASP A 136 19.77 6.53 2.64
C ASP A 136 18.83 6.61 1.42
N ARG A 137 18.42 7.84 1.06
CA ARG A 137 17.47 8.09 -0.03
C ARG A 137 17.85 9.30 -0.87
N PHE A 138 17.64 9.17 -2.18
CA PHE A 138 17.59 10.33 -3.07
C PHE A 138 16.19 10.96 -3.01
N LEU A 139 16.15 12.28 -2.89
CA LEU A 139 14.91 13.07 -2.78
C LEU A 139 14.84 14.04 -3.96
N LEU A 140 13.73 14.01 -4.69
CA LEU A 140 13.40 14.96 -5.74
C LEU A 140 12.16 15.76 -5.29
N SER A 141 12.24 17.09 -5.35
CA SER A 141 11.13 17.99 -5.01
C SER A 141 10.90 18.97 -6.13
N ASN A 142 9.63 19.26 -6.45
CA ASN A 142 9.28 20.29 -7.41
C ASN A 142 9.67 21.68 -6.87
N ASN A 143 10.14 22.58 -7.74
CA ASN A 143 10.40 23.99 -7.42
C ASN A 143 9.11 24.81 -7.28
N THR A 144 7.97 24.29 -7.75
CA THR A 144 6.66 24.94 -7.69
C THR A 144 5.72 24.16 -6.77
N THR A 145 5.04 24.84 -5.86
CA THR A 145 4.05 24.24 -4.96
C THR A 145 2.75 23.93 -5.71
N GLY A 146 2.24 22.70 -5.57
CA GLY A 146 1.01 22.21 -6.21
C GLY A 146 1.09 20.69 -6.44
N ASP A 147 -0.01 20.08 -6.89
CA ASP A 147 -0.05 18.66 -7.25
C ASP A 147 0.53 18.43 -8.66
N ILE A 148 1.85 18.58 -8.79
CA ILE A 148 2.60 18.44 -10.04
C ILE A 148 3.55 17.26 -9.90
N GLY A 149 3.29 16.17 -10.61
CA GLY A 149 4.15 15.00 -10.65
C GLY A 149 5.54 15.29 -11.24
N ILE A 150 6.52 14.46 -10.90
CA ILE A 150 7.87 14.48 -11.48
C ILE A 150 8.00 13.26 -12.40
N SER A 151 8.25 13.47 -13.69
CA SER A 151 8.49 12.37 -14.64
C SER A 151 9.99 12.05 -14.72
N LEU A 152 10.30 10.75 -14.77
CA LEU A 152 11.65 10.21 -14.73
C LEU A 152 11.78 9.08 -15.76
N GLU A 153 12.86 9.07 -16.53
CA GLU A 153 13.12 8.07 -17.57
C GLU A 153 14.63 7.84 -17.76
N ASP A 154 15.14 6.61 -17.66
CA ASP A 154 16.51 6.29 -18.07
C ASP A 154 16.56 6.21 -19.62
N VAL A 155 17.46 6.95 -20.25
CA VAL A 155 17.61 7.00 -21.73
C VAL A 155 18.80 6.15 -22.18
N GLN A 156 19.93 6.24 -21.47
CA GLN A 156 21.13 5.42 -21.68
C GLN A 156 21.68 4.99 -20.31
N GLY A 157 21.84 3.68 -20.11
CA GLY A 157 22.23 3.07 -18.84
C GLY A 157 21.05 2.90 -17.87
N ASN A 158 21.29 2.90 -16.56
CA ASN A 158 20.29 2.55 -15.53
C ASN A 158 20.39 3.40 -14.25
N PHE A 159 20.77 4.67 -14.36
CA PHE A 159 21.06 5.51 -13.19
C PHE A 159 19.86 5.63 -12.25
N LEU A 160 18.66 5.92 -12.78
CA LEU A 160 17.47 6.11 -11.95
C LEU A 160 17.08 4.83 -11.22
N GLN A 161 17.25 3.67 -11.87
CA GLN A 161 17.06 2.35 -11.26
C GLN A 161 18.10 2.09 -10.15
N ALA A 162 19.38 2.31 -10.42
CA ALA A 162 20.47 2.14 -9.46
C ALA A 162 20.29 3.00 -8.19
N THR A 163 19.66 4.17 -8.34
CA THR A 163 19.32 5.09 -7.23
C THR A 163 17.94 4.87 -6.60
N LYS A 164 17.13 3.90 -7.08
CA LYS A 164 15.71 3.68 -6.70
C LYS A 164 14.80 4.90 -6.88
N LEU A 165 15.15 5.81 -7.79
CA LEU A 165 14.29 6.94 -8.19
C LEU A 165 13.28 6.52 -9.25
N ALA A 166 13.61 5.48 -10.02
CA ALA A 166 12.66 4.68 -10.76
C ALA A 166 12.44 3.35 -10.03
N SER A 167 11.22 2.83 -10.06
CA SER A 167 10.96 1.46 -9.64
C SER A 167 11.83 0.51 -10.47
N GLU A 168 12.45 -0.47 -9.81
CA GLU A 168 13.05 -1.62 -10.49
C GLU A 168 12.01 -2.18 -11.48
N PRO A 169 12.38 -2.49 -12.74
CA PRO A 169 11.50 -3.26 -13.59
C PRO A 169 11.05 -4.49 -12.81
N ILE A 170 9.74 -4.72 -12.71
CA ILE A 170 9.23 -5.91 -12.01
C ILE A 170 9.81 -7.13 -12.73
N ASN A 171 10.81 -7.76 -12.10
CA ASN A 171 11.26 -9.09 -12.47
C ASN A 171 10.17 -10.08 -12.04
N ALA A 172 9.15 -10.23 -12.87
CA ALA A 172 8.26 -11.37 -12.80
C ALA A 172 9.05 -12.59 -13.27
N ASN A 173 9.45 -13.46 -12.32
CA ASN A 173 9.95 -14.82 -12.52
C ASN A 173 10.36 -15.18 -13.97
N GLY A 174 11.57 -14.78 -14.37
CA GLY A 174 12.26 -15.37 -15.52
C GLY A 174 11.72 -15.05 -16.92
N ALA A 175 10.81 -14.09 -17.10
CA ALA A 175 10.43 -13.59 -18.42
C ALA A 175 11.03 -12.20 -18.65
N GLN A 176 11.92 -12.09 -19.65
CA GLN A 176 12.63 -10.87 -20.05
C GLN A 176 11.65 -9.71 -20.30
N SER A 177 11.72 -8.69 -19.43
CA SER A 177 11.09 -7.39 -19.65
C SER A 177 12.17 -6.40 -20.11
N ALA A 178 12.51 -6.45 -21.40
CA ALA A 178 13.16 -5.40 -22.19
C ALA A 178 13.19 -5.88 -23.65
N SER A 179 12.26 -5.43 -24.48
CA SER A 179 12.39 -5.62 -25.93
C SER A 179 13.67 -4.92 -26.38
N THR A 180 14.55 -5.62 -27.11
CA THR A 180 15.78 -5.02 -27.62
C THR A 180 15.42 -3.84 -28.53
N SER A 181 15.74 -2.62 -28.08
CA SER A 181 15.57 -1.38 -28.84
C SER A 181 16.86 -1.03 -29.59
N VAL A 182 16.70 -0.25 -30.66
CA VAL A 182 17.80 0.26 -31.47
C VAL A 182 17.46 1.66 -31.95
N SER A 183 18.32 2.63 -31.66
CA SER A 183 18.14 4.03 -32.08
C SER A 183 18.97 4.32 -33.33
N VAL A 184 18.39 5.02 -34.30
CA VAL A 184 19.10 5.41 -35.54
C VAL A 184 20.14 6.47 -35.23
N ASN A 185 21.40 6.17 -35.54
CA ASN A 185 22.53 7.08 -35.36
C ASN A 185 23.02 7.57 -36.72
N ASN A 186 22.23 8.44 -37.35
CA ASN A 186 22.56 9.07 -38.63
C ASN A 186 21.76 10.37 -38.82
N SER A 187 22.44 11.51 -38.78
CA SER A 187 21.82 12.83 -38.91
C SER A 187 21.09 13.04 -40.25
N ALA A 188 21.41 12.26 -41.28
CA ALA A 188 20.79 12.34 -42.60
C ALA A 188 19.58 11.41 -42.78
N GLY A 189 19.32 10.50 -41.83
CA GLY A 189 18.24 9.51 -41.92
C GLY A 189 18.44 8.45 -43.01
N TYR A 190 17.40 7.66 -43.28
CA TYR A 190 17.40 6.59 -44.29
C TYR A 190 16.13 6.58 -45.14
N ALA A 191 16.30 6.44 -46.46
CA ALA A 191 15.19 6.25 -47.38
C ALA A 191 14.70 4.80 -47.43
N ILE A 192 13.43 4.59 -47.79
CA ILE A 192 12.86 3.25 -48.03
C ILE A 192 13.74 2.48 -49.02
N GLY A 193 14.02 1.22 -48.73
CA GLY A 193 14.90 0.36 -49.52
C GLY A 193 16.37 0.37 -49.10
N ALA A 194 16.74 1.09 -48.03
CA ALA A 194 18.08 1.02 -47.46
C ALA A 194 18.46 -0.43 -47.08
N SER A 195 19.65 -0.86 -47.50
CA SER A 195 20.19 -2.21 -47.26
C SER A 195 20.98 -2.34 -45.94
N SER A 196 21.19 -1.21 -45.25
CA SER A 196 21.88 -1.14 -43.98
C SER A 196 21.51 0.15 -43.25
N ILE A 197 21.44 0.11 -41.92
CA ILE A 197 21.27 1.30 -41.07
C ILE A 197 22.35 1.34 -39.99
N THR A 198 22.84 2.54 -39.67
CA THR A 198 23.68 2.76 -38.49
C THR A 198 22.79 3.05 -37.29
N VAL A 199 23.13 2.42 -36.18
CA VAL A 199 22.38 2.49 -34.94
C VAL A 199 23.34 2.65 -33.77
N ASP A 200 22.82 3.08 -32.64
CA ASP A 200 23.53 2.96 -31.38
C ASP A 200 23.85 1.51 -31.05
N ALA A 201 24.89 1.30 -30.22
CA ALA A 201 25.35 -0.03 -29.86
C ALA A 201 24.20 -0.87 -29.30
N THR A 202 23.87 -1.98 -29.97
CA THR A 202 22.76 -2.86 -29.57
C THR A 202 22.96 -3.40 -28.15
N SER A 203 21.91 -3.37 -27.33
CA SER A 203 21.93 -3.92 -25.97
C SER A 203 21.75 -5.44 -25.92
N ALA A 204 21.48 -6.09 -27.06
CA ALA A 204 21.43 -7.54 -27.21
C ALA A 204 21.78 -7.97 -28.65
N ALA A 205 22.10 -9.26 -28.82
CA ALA A 205 22.26 -9.84 -30.15
C ALA A 205 20.90 -9.94 -30.87
N LEU A 206 20.88 -9.63 -32.17
CA LEU A 206 19.73 -9.72 -33.05
C LEU A 206 19.97 -10.81 -34.09
N SER A 207 19.00 -11.70 -34.29
CA SER A 207 19.11 -12.79 -35.26
C SER A 207 18.67 -12.36 -36.65
N ASN A 208 19.21 -13.02 -37.67
CA ASN A 208 18.74 -12.93 -39.05
C ASN A 208 17.21 -13.12 -39.12
N GLY A 209 16.53 -12.28 -39.90
CA GLY A 209 15.07 -12.26 -40.04
C GLY A 209 14.35 -11.48 -38.93
N ALA A 210 15.06 -10.97 -37.92
CA ALA A 210 14.45 -10.09 -36.93
C ALA A 210 13.92 -8.81 -37.60
N LYS A 211 12.69 -8.42 -37.26
CA LYS A 211 12.09 -7.16 -37.72
C LYS A 211 12.21 -6.12 -36.61
N ILE A 212 12.65 -4.93 -36.96
CA ILE A 212 12.66 -3.75 -36.10
C ILE A 212 11.63 -2.77 -36.63
N TYR A 213 10.70 -2.37 -35.77
CA TYR A 213 9.64 -1.42 -36.09
C TYR A 213 9.99 -0.06 -35.50
N PHE A 214 10.11 0.95 -36.35
CA PHE A 214 10.43 2.32 -35.99
C PHE A 214 9.18 3.17 -35.85
N GLU A 215 9.26 4.20 -35.01
CA GLU A 215 8.13 5.04 -34.58
C GLU A 215 7.38 5.72 -35.74
N ASN A 216 8.05 6.06 -36.85
CA ASN A 216 7.40 6.64 -38.03
C ASN A 216 6.79 5.59 -38.98
N GLY A 217 6.73 4.31 -38.58
CA GLY A 217 6.18 3.22 -39.38
C GLY A 217 7.18 2.54 -40.31
N GLY A 218 8.49 2.84 -40.16
CA GLY A 218 9.56 2.14 -40.85
C GLY A 218 9.74 0.72 -40.29
N ILE A 219 9.99 -0.26 -41.16
CA ILE A 219 10.24 -1.65 -40.77
C ILE A 219 11.56 -2.09 -41.37
N PHE A 220 12.56 -2.34 -40.51
CA PHE A 220 13.86 -2.87 -40.92
C PHE A 220 13.94 -4.37 -40.62
N THR A 221 14.03 -5.20 -41.66
CA THR A 221 14.16 -6.66 -41.50
C THR A 221 15.61 -7.05 -41.69
N LEU A 222 16.23 -7.64 -40.66
CA LEU A 222 17.64 -8.06 -40.71
C LEU A 222 17.83 -9.21 -41.69
N ASP A 223 18.93 -9.17 -42.45
CA ASP A 223 19.35 -10.24 -43.38
C ASP A 223 20.59 -11.02 -42.91
N ALA A 224 21.18 -10.61 -41.77
CA ALA A 224 22.26 -11.29 -41.08
C ALA A 224 22.13 -11.12 -39.55
N ASP A 225 22.83 -11.97 -38.80
CA ASP A 225 22.91 -11.83 -37.34
C ASP A 225 23.74 -10.57 -36.96
N ALA A 226 23.26 -9.79 -35.99
CA ALA A 226 24.00 -8.71 -35.36
C ALA A 226 24.38 -9.11 -33.93
N THR A 227 25.65 -9.00 -33.57
CA THR A 227 26.14 -9.33 -32.22
C THR A 227 25.72 -8.26 -31.20
N LEU A 228 25.84 -8.57 -29.90
CA LEU A 228 25.75 -7.57 -28.83
C LEU A 228 26.73 -6.42 -29.09
N GLY A 229 26.27 -5.17 -28.96
CA GLY A 229 27.06 -3.96 -29.19
C GLY A 229 27.24 -3.60 -30.66
N ALA A 230 26.50 -4.20 -31.59
CA ALA A 230 26.56 -3.85 -33.00
C ALA A 230 26.08 -2.40 -33.23
N THR A 231 26.81 -1.64 -34.05
CA THR A 231 26.47 -0.24 -34.41
C THR A 231 26.00 -0.12 -35.86
N THR A 232 25.87 -1.23 -36.57
CA THR A 232 25.37 -1.29 -37.95
C THR A 232 24.56 -2.56 -38.11
N LEU A 233 23.36 -2.42 -38.67
CA LEU A 233 22.48 -3.53 -38.97
C LEU A 233 22.35 -3.65 -40.49
N SER A 234 22.53 -4.86 -41.03
CA SER A 234 22.25 -5.18 -42.42
C SER A 234 20.84 -5.75 -42.56
N GLY A 235 20.13 -5.38 -43.63
CA GLY A 235 18.72 -5.72 -43.77
C GLY A 235 18.01 -4.82 -44.79
N THR A 236 16.69 -4.90 -44.88
CA THR A 236 15.91 -4.06 -45.80
C THR A 236 14.92 -3.19 -45.04
N LEU A 237 14.96 -1.87 -45.29
CA LEU A 237 13.98 -0.91 -44.79
C LEU A 237 12.74 -0.84 -45.70
N THR A 238 11.54 -0.96 -45.11
CA THR A 238 10.24 -0.84 -45.77
C THR A 238 9.29 0.06 -44.97
N GLY A 239 8.12 0.40 -45.50
CA GLY A 239 7.09 1.17 -44.78
C GLY A 239 7.30 2.68 -44.86
N ALA A 240 8.31 3.20 -44.17
CA ALA A 240 8.60 4.63 -44.08
C ALA A 240 10.12 4.93 -44.09
N THR A 241 10.48 6.20 -44.27
CA THR A 241 11.85 6.70 -44.08
C THR A 241 12.18 6.80 -42.60
N LEU A 242 13.47 6.73 -42.24
CA LEU A 242 13.94 6.91 -40.86
C LEU A 242 14.65 8.25 -40.66
N THR A 243 14.53 8.84 -39.48
CA THR A 243 15.25 10.06 -39.05
C THR A 243 16.31 9.76 -37.97
N ASN A 244 17.18 10.73 -37.67
CA ASN A 244 18.13 10.59 -36.56
C ASN A 244 17.40 10.44 -35.22
N ASP A 245 17.99 9.69 -34.29
CA ASP A 245 17.47 9.38 -32.96
C ASP A 245 16.10 8.68 -32.95
N GLU A 246 15.64 8.21 -34.12
CA GLU A 246 14.40 7.45 -34.22
C GLU A 246 14.61 6.06 -33.61
N THR A 247 13.80 5.71 -32.63
CA THR A 247 13.92 4.45 -31.91
C THR A 247 13.07 3.37 -32.58
N GLY A 248 13.68 2.20 -32.77
CA GLY A 248 13.04 1.01 -33.30
C GLY A 248 13.06 -0.15 -32.32
N TYR A 249 12.03 -0.98 -32.32
CA TYR A 249 11.87 -2.10 -31.40
C TYR A 249 11.82 -3.42 -32.16
N LYS A 250 12.60 -4.43 -31.70
CA LYS A 250 12.54 -5.78 -32.24
C LYS A 250 11.14 -6.38 -32.06
N SER A 251 10.64 -7.07 -33.08
CA SER A 251 9.43 -7.90 -33.00
C SER A 251 9.62 -8.99 -31.95
N GLY A 252 9.08 -8.74 -30.77
CA GLY A 252 9.27 -9.58 -29.60
C GLY A 252 9.04 -8.73 -28.37
N THR A 253 7.80 -8.77 -27.86
CA THR A 253 7.36 -8.15 -26.61
C THR A 253 7.06 -6.65 -26.70
N PHE A 254 5.97 -6.28 -26.05
CA PHE A 254 5.15 -5.08 -26.16
C PHE A 254 5.77 -3.88 -25.43
N ASN A 255 6.01 -2.77 -26.14
CA ASN A 255 6.09 -1.42 -25.57
C ASN A 255 5.02 -0.57 -26.25
N ILE A 256 4.06 -0.07 -25.47
CA ILE A 256 3.38 1.18 -25.82
C ILE A 256 4.33 2.28 -25.35
N SER A 257 4.95 2.99 -26.29
CA SER A 257 5.71 4.21 -25.99
C SER A 257 4.81 5.19 -25.22
N SER A 258 5.35 5.77 -24.15
CA SER A 258 4.85 6.86 -23.28
C SER A 258 3.37 7.25 -23.42
N ALA A 259 2.60 7.05 -22.35
CA ALA A 259 1.30 7.67 -22.03
C ALA A 259 0.56 8.35 -23.21
N VAL A 260 0.03 7.57 -24.15
CA VAL A 260 -1.03 8.07 -25.03
C VAL A 260 -2.29 8.14 -24.19
N SER A 261 -2.61 9.35 -23.73
CA SER A 261 -3.88 9.66 -23.07
C SER A 261 -5.05 9.17 -23.92
N LEU A 262 -5.77 8.17 -23.42
CA LEU A 262 -7.09 7.79 -23.93
C LEU A 262 -8.09 8.86 -23.49
N THR A 263 -8.32 9.87 -24.32
CA THR A 263 -9.40 10.82 -24.08
C THR A 263 -10.72 10.17 -24.48
N SER A 264 -11.39 9.53 -23.52
CA SER A 264 -12.83 9.27 -23.64
C SER A 264 -13.54 10.64 -23.68
N SER A 265 -14.28 10.91 -24.75
CA SER A 265 -15.14 12.09 -24.81
C SER A 265 -16.23 11.99 -23.74
N ALA A 266 -16.09 12.74 -22.65
CA ALA A 266 -16.99 12.86 -21.49
C ALA A 266 -17.33 11.53 -20.78
N ALA A 267 -17.25 11.53 -19.43
CA ALA A 267 -17.55 10.39 -18.56
C ALA A 267 -18.73 9.55 -19.07
N ALA A 268 -18.41 8.34 -19.52
CA ALA A 268 -19.34 7.40 -20.12
C ALA A 268 -20.03 6.62 -18.99
N THR A 269 -20.91 7.28 -18.23
CA THR A 269 -21.72 6.63 -17.19
C THR A 269 -22.53 5.50 -17.82
N ALA A 270 -22.43 4.28 -17.27
CA ALA A 270 -23.21 3.14 -17.73
C ALA A 270 -24.72 3.48 -17.72
N LYS A 271 -25.29 3.71 -18.91
CA LYS A 271 -26.74 3.92 -19.06
C LYS A 271 -27.40 2.56 -19.24
N SER A 272 -28.05 2.07 -18.18
CA SER A 272 -28.81 0.82 -18.19
C SER A 272 -30.28 1.06 -18.50
N VAL A 273 -30.91 0.06 -19.11
CA VAL A 273 -32.33 0.03 -19.47
C VAL A 273 -32.90 -1.32 -19.05
N GLN A 274 -33.88 -1.34 -18.14
CA GLN A 274 -34.56 -2.56 -17.73
C GLN A 274 -35.91 -2.66 -18.43
N ILE A 275 -36.24 -3.83 -18.99
CA ILE A 275 -37.55 -4.09 -19.59
C ILE A 275 -38.62 -4.14 -18.50
N ASN A 276 -39.71 -3.40 -18.71
CA ASN A 276 -40.89 -3.43 -17.84
C ASN A 276 -42.09 -3.90 -18.66
N TYR A 277 -42.12 -5.21 -18.95
CA TYR A 277 -43.22 -5.83 -19.66
C TYR A 277 -43.24 -7.34 -19.45
N SER A 278 -44.22 -7.82 -18.68
CA SER A 278 -44.37 -9.21 -18.21
C SER A 278 -44.38 -10.29 -19.30
N SER A 279 -44.62 -9.94 -20.56
CA SER A 279 -44.63 -10.87 -21.69
C SER A 279 -43.36 -10.84 -22.54
N GLY A 280 -42.42 -9.94 -22.24
CA GLY A 280 -41.21 -9.69 -23.04
C GLY A 280 -41.51 -9.15 -24.45
N TYR A 281 -40.46 -9.02 -25.26
CA TYR A 281 -40.54 -8.54 -26.64
C TYR A 281 -39.90 -9.53 -27.61
N ALA A 282 -40.61 -9.82 -28.71
CA ALA A 282 -40.07 -10.62 -29.79
C ALA A 282 -39.11 -9.82 -30.67
N ASN A 283 -38.18 -10.52 -31.33
CA ASN A 283 -37.25 -9.94 -32.30
C ASN A 283 -38.00 -9.10 -33.36
N GLY A 284 -37.50 -7.91 -33.66
CA GLY A 284 -38.14 -6.94 -34.57
C GLY A 284 -39.10 -5.95 -33.90
N ALA A 285 -39.28 -6.00 -32.58
CA ALA A 285 -40.07 -4.99 -31.85
C ALA A 285 -39.54 -3.57 -32.10
N THR A 286 -40.45 -2.62 -32.35
CA THR A 286 -40.10 -1.23 -32.67
C THR A 286 -40.18 -0.27 -31.48
N SER A 287 -40.64 -0.76 -30.34
CA SER A 287 -40.64 -0.03 -29.07
C SER A 287 -40.50 -0.98 -27.90
N LEU A 288 -39.86 -0.51 -26.83
CA LEU A 288 -39.71 -1.23 -25.57
C LEU A 288 -40.29 -0.39 -24.44
N ALA A 289 -41.15 -0.97 -23.62
CA ALA A 289 -41.51 -0.43 -22.32
C ALA A 289 -40.39 -0.75 -21.34
N VAL A 290 -39.95 0.27 -20.62
CA VAL A 290 -38.77 0.21 -19.75
C VAL A 290 -39.08 0.84 -18.41
N ASP A 291 -38.37 0.44 -17.38
CA ASP A 291 -38.35 1.19 -16.13
C ASP A 291 -37.81 2.60 -16.35
N SER A 292 -38.14 3.51 -15.43
CA SER A 292 -37.78 4.93 -15.56
C SER A 292 -36.28 5.10 -15.84
N LEU A 293 -35.97 5.58 -17.02
CA LEU A 293 -34.60 5.69 -17.51
C LEU A 293 -33.75 6.62 -16.63
N GLY A 294 -32.65 6.13 -16.05
CA GLY A 294 -31.80 6.91 -15.15
C GLY A 294 -31.10 8.12 -15.81
N ALA A 295 -30.89 8.11 -17.13
CA ALA A 295 -30.23 9.17 -17.89
C ALA A 295 -30.68 9.22 -19.36
N ALA A 296 -30.72 10.40 -19.98
CA ALA A 296 -31.16 10.54 -21.37
C ALA A 296 -30.30 9.75 -22.38
N LEU A 297 -30.95 9.16 -23.39
CA LEU A 297 -30.35 8.44 -24.52
C LEU A 297 -30.57 9.20 -25.83
N SER A 298 -29.67 9.04 -26.79
CA SER A 298 -29.70 9.72 -28.09
C SER A 298 -30.15 8.78 -29.22
N ASN A 299 -30.67 9.37 -30.30
CA ASN A 299 -30.97 8.64 -31.53
C ASN A 299 -29.70 7.94 -32.06
N GLY A 300 -29.82 6.65 -32.37
CA GLY A 300 -28.70 5.81 -32.81
C GLY A 300 -28.00 5.05 -31.67
N ASP A 301 -28.30 5.35 -30.41
CA ASP A 301 -27.79 4.58 -29.27
C ASP A 301 -28.22 3.11 -29.38
N VAL A 302 -27.29 2.18 -29.15
CA VAL A 302 -27.56 0.73 -29.20
C VAL A 302 -27.52 0.17 -27.79
N ILE A 303 -28.61 -0.43 -27.34
CA ILE A 303 -28.69 -1.14 -26.06
C ILE A 303 -28.48 -2.63 -26.32
N ARG A 304 -27.62 -3.29 -25.57
CA ARG A 304 -27.42 -4.75 -25.65
C ARG A 304 -27.88 -5.44 -24.38
N PHE A 305 -28.69 -6.49 -24.54
CA PHE A 305 -29.27 -7.29 -23.46
C PHE A 305 -28.41 -8.54 -23.18
N GLY A 306 -28.61 -9.14 -22.01
CA GLY A 306 -27.80 -10.26 -21.50
C GLY A 306 -27.78 -11.49 -22.42
N ASN A 307 -28.85 -11.69 -23.19
CA ASN A 307 -28.94 -12.76 -24.18
C ASN A 307 -28.30 -12.44 -25.55
N GLY A 308 -27.74 -11.24 -25.73
CA GLY A 308 -27.10 -10.78 -26.95
C GLY A 308 -28.00 -10.02 -27.92
N ALA A 309 -29.31 -9.92 -27.67
CA ALA A 309 -30.20 -9.07 -28.44
C ALA A 309 -29.81 -7.59 -28.30
N THR A 310 -29.99 -6.82 -29.36
CA THR A 310 -29.66 -5.39 -29.43
C THR A 310 -30.88 -4.56 -29.81
N PHE A 311 -31.10 -3.44 -29.13
CA PHE A 311 -32.12 -2.46 -29.47
C PHE A 311 -31.47 -1.15 -29.88
N THR A 312 -31.61 -0.77 -31.16
CA THR A 312 -31.06 0.50 -31.68
C THR A 312 -32.14 1.57 -31.63
N LEU A 313 -31.90 2.67 -30.92
CA LEU A 313 -32.85 3.78 -30.80
C LEU A 313 -33.00 4.52 -32.13
N SER A 314 -34.25 4.82 -32.49
CA SER A 314 -34.60 5.61 -33.69
C SER A 314 -34.96 7.07 -33.37
N ALA A 315 -34.96 7.44 -32.08
CA ALA A 315 -35.18 8.80 -31.59
C ALA A 315 -34.51 9.00 -30.22
N ASN A 316 -34.29 10.27 -29.84
CA ASN A 316 -33.79 10.61 -28.50
C ASN A 316 -34.82 10.24 -27.42
N ALA A 317 -34.37 9.72 -26.29
CA ALA A 317 -35.19 9.44 -25.11
C ALA A 317 -34.70 10.25 -23.90
N ALA A 318 -35.58 11.04 -23.28
CA ALA A 318 -35.22 11.87 -22.13
C ALA A 318 -35.01 11.03 -20.86
N GLN A 319 -34.33 11.60 -19.85
CA GLN A 319 -34.28 11.03 -18.50
C GLN A 319 -35.71 10.81 -17.97
N ASN A 320 -35.92 9.69 -17.27
CA ASN A 320 -37.21 9.18 -16.79
C ASN A 320 -38.19 8.73 -17.89
N ALA A 321 -37.75 8.58 -19.14
CA ALA A 321 -38.57 7.96 -20.18
C ALA A 321 -38.92 6.51 -19.77
N ALA A 322 -40.19 6.13 -19.95
CA ALA A 322 -40.72 4.79 -19.71
C ALA A 322 -40.95 4.00 -21.01
N THR A 323 -40.61 4.59 -22.16
CA THR A 323 -40.72 3.94 -23.46
C THR A 323 -39.59 4.39 -24.35
N LEU A 324 -38.94 3.42 -25.01
CA LEU A 324 -37.93 3.65 -26.03
C LEU A 324 -38.49 3.26 -27.40
N THR A 325 -38.14 4.02 -28.43
CA THR A 325 -38.50 3.74 -29.83
C THR A 325 -37.24 3.39 -30.61
N GLY A 326 -37.29 2.34 -31.41
CA GLY A 326 -36.10 1.77 -32.03
C GLY A 326 -36.39 0.50 -32.81
N THR A 327 -35.41 -0.39 -32.92
CA THR A 327 -35.57 -1.71 -33.53
C THR A 327 -34.82 -2.74 -32.70
N LEU A 328 -35.52 -3.77 -32.20
CA LEU A 328 -34.94 -4.94 -31.55
C LEU A 328 -34.43 -5.93 -32.60
N SER A 329 -33.21 -6.41 -32.45
CA SER A 329 -32.56 -7.36 -33.36
C SER A 329 -31.74 -8.37 -32.57
N GLY A 330 -31.51 -9.56 -33.13
CA GLY A 330 -30.60 -10.56 -32.53
C GLY A 330 -31.22 -11.46 -31.45
N GLY A 331 -32.51 -11.34 -31.15
CA GLY A 331 -33.19 -12.21 -30.19
C GLY A 331 -34.47 -11.60 -29.62
N ALA A 332 -35.26 -12.41 -28.91
CA ALA A 332 -36.34 -11.90 -28.06
C ALA A 332 -35.76 -11.48 -26.70
N VAL A 333 -36.36 -10.52 -25.99
CA VAL A 333 -35.96 -10.10 -24.64
C VAL A 333 -37.08 -10.37 -23.63
N ALA A 334 -36.74 -10.82 -22.43
CA ALA A 334 -37.69 -11.18 -21.37
C ALA A 334 -38.00 -10.00 -20.44
N ASP A 335 -39.00 -10.17 -19.56
CA ASP A 335 -39.28 -9.21 -18.48
C ASP A 335 -38.10 -9.11 -17.51
N ASP A 336 -37.91 -7.94 -16.90
CA ASP A 336 -36.78 -7.60 -16.02
C ASP A 336 -35.37 -7.76 -16.64
N GLU A 337 -35.28 -7.98 -17.96
CA GLU A 337 -34.00 -8.09 -18.63
C GLU A 337 -33.33 -6.71 -18.71
N VAL A 338 -32.11 -6.61 -18.16
CA VAL A 338 -31.32 -5.37 -18.15
C VAL A 338 -30.41 -5.33 -19.37
N GLY A 339 -30.56 -4.27 -20.16
CA GLY A 339 -29.69 -3.92 -21.27
C GLY A 339 -28.80 -2.74 -20.95
N TYR A 340 -27.59 -2.73 -21.54
CA TYR A 340 -26.61 -1.66 -21.35
C TYR A 340 -26.30 -0.97 -22.68
N LEU A 341 -26.11 0.35 -22.64
CA LEU A 341 -25.66 1.12 -23.80
C LEU A 341 -24.29 0.61 -24.29
N VAL A 342 -24.20 0.29 -25.58
CA VAL A 342 -22.96 -0.03 -26.28
C VAL A 342 -22.18 1.27 -26.49
N GLN A 343 -20.97 1.35 -25.94
CA GLN A 343 -20.15 2.57 -25.93
C GLN A 343 -19.01 2.51 -26.96
N ASN A 344 -18.70 3.64 -27.57
CA ASN A 344 -17.55 3.79 -28.48
C ASN A 344 -16.35 4.35 -27.72
N ILE A 345 -15.18 3.72 -27.84
CA ILE A 345 -13.95 4.16 -27.16
C ILE A 345 -12.96 4.68 -28.21
N THR A 346 -12.56 5.96 -28.08
CA THR A 346 -11.52 6.56 -28.93
C THR A 346 -10.12 6.15 -28.44
N VAL A 347 -9.28 5.71 -29.36
CA VAL A 347 -7.91 5.25 -29.12
C VAL A 347 -6.91 6.00 -30.02
N GLY A 348 -5.63 6.05 -29.63
CA GLY A 348 -4.57 6.38 -30.59
C GLY A 348 -4.54 5.38 -31.74
N SER A 349 -4.06 5.79 -32.92
CA SER A 349 -4.05 5.00 -34.15
C SER A 349 -3.67 3.54 -33.88
N ASN A 350 -4.59 2.60 -34.09
CA ASN A 350 -4.27 1.20 -33.86
C ASN A 350 -3.15 0.75 -34.83
N SER A 351 -2.16 0.01 -34.33
CA SER A 351 -1.02 -0.47 -35.13
C SER A 351 -1.11 -1.97 -35.45
N ASN A 352 -2.22 -2.64 -35.08
CA ASN A 352 -2.37 -4.09 -35.26
C ASN A 352 -3.82 -4.47 -35.58
N ASP A 353 -3.98 -5.60 -36.28
CA ASP A 353 -5.27 -6.21 -36.61
C ASP A 353 -6.01 -6.59 -35.32
N PHE A 354 -7.16 -5.99 -35.10
CA PHE A 354 -8.12 -6.36 -34.07
C PHE A 354 -9.28 -7.12 -34.74
N THR A 355 -9.87 -8.08 -34.05
CA THR A 355 -11.05 -8.81 -34.53
C THR A 355 -12.17 -8.82 -33.50
N THR A 356 -13.39 -9.00 -33.96
CA THR A 356 -14.59 -9.12 -33.13
C THR A 356 -14.39 -10.27 -32.13
N GLY A 357 -14.57 -9.97 -30.84
CA GLY A 357 -14.34 -10.90 -29.74
C GLY A 357 -13.04 -10.67 -28.96
N ASP A 358 -12.09 -9.91 -29.51
CA ASP A 358 -10.86 -9.56 -28.78
C ASP A 358 -11.17 -8.78 -27.50
N LYS A 359 -10.45 -9.10 -26.43
CA LYS A 359 -10.60 -8.46 -25.12
C LYS A 359 -9.42 -7.53 -24.84
N VAL A 360 -9.72 -6.29 -24.51
CA VAL A 360 -8.74 -5.26 -24.15
C VAL A 360 -8.95 -4.91 -22.68
N ARG A 361 -7.95 -5.19 -21.84
CA ARG A 361 -8.00 -4.87 -20.40
C ARG A 361 -7.38 -3.50 -20.13
N PHE A 362 -8.01 -2.72 -19.27
CA PHE A 362 -7.58 -1.40 -18.80
C PHE A 362 -7.03 -1.46 -17.37
N ALA A 363 -6.22 -0.48 -16.98
CA ALA A 363 -5.47 -0.46 -15.73
C ALA A 363 -6.37 -0.47 -14.48
N SER A 364 -7.58 0.08 -14.58
CA SER A 364 -8.63 0.01 -13.56
C SER A 364 -9.25 -1.39 -13.41
N GLY A 365 -8.94 -2.32 -14.31
CA GLY A 365 -9.53 -3.65 -14.36
C GLY A 365 -10.71 -3.81 -15.32
N GLY A 366 -11.19 -2.72 -15.95
CA GLY A 366 -12.22 -2.80 -17.00
C GLY A 366 -11.75 -3.59 -18.23
N ILE A 367 -12.66 -4.28 -18.91
CA ILE A 367 -12.39 -5.08 -20.11
C ILE A 367 -13.35 -4.65 -21.23
N LEU A 368 -12.80 -4.15 -22.34
CA LEU A 368 -13.55 -3.95 -23.58
C LEU A 368 -13.47 -5.21 -24.42
N THR A 369 -14.61 -5.86 -24.66
CA THR A 369 -14.74 -6.94 -25.64
C THR A 369 -15.20 -6.36 -26.97
N LEU A 370 -14.39 -6.44 -28.02
CA LEU A 370 -14.72 -5.86 -29.32
C LEU A 370 -15.95 -6.54 -29.93
N THR A 371 -16.88 -5.73 -30.43
CA THR A 371 -18.12 -6.21 -31.08
C THR A 371 -18.12 -5.93 -32.58
N ALA A 372 -17.04 -5.36 -33.11
CA ALA A 372 -16.81 -5.14 -34.53
C ALA A 372 -15.30 -5.16 -34.83
N ASP A 373 -14.95 -5.54 -36.06
CA ASP A 373 -13.58 -5.55 -36.56
C ASP A 373 -13.09 -4.11 -36.83
N PRO A 374 -12.09 -3.59 -36.11
CA PRO A 374 -11.53 -2.26 -36.37
C PRO A 374 -10.63 -2.28 -37.61
N ALA A 375 -10.74 -1.26 -38.47
CA ALA A 375 -9.79 -1.07 -39.57
C ALA A 375 -8.37 -0.80 -39.06
N SER A 376 -7.35 -1.15 -39.85
CA SER A 376 -5.94 -0.81 -39.56
C SER A 376 -5.75 0.73 -39.50
N GLY A 377 -5.12 1.23 -38.44
CA GLY A 377 -5.04 2.65 -38.11
C GLY A 377 -6.28 3.23 -37.41
N ALA A 378 -7.32 2.44 -37.09
CA ALA A 378 -8.54 3.01 -36.52
C ALA A 378 -8.29 3.65 -35.16
N THR A 379 -8.85 4.85 -35.00
CA THR A 379 -8.82 5.67 -33.79
C THR A 379 -10.05 5.44 -32.90
N THR A 380 -10.88 4.46 -33.23
CA THR A 380 -12.07 4.10 -32.46
C THR A 380 -12.20 2.59 -32.41
N LEU A 381 -12.37 2.05 -31.20
CA LEU A 381 -12.70 0.65 -30.94
C LEU A 381 -14.15 0.56 -30.43
N THR A 382 -14.92 -0.37 -30.99
CA THR A 382 -16.33 -0.58 -30.66
C THR A 382 -16.49 -1.91 -29.94
N GLY A 383 -17.09 -1.90 -28.74
CA GLY A 383 -17.22 -3.10 -27.93
C GLY A 383 -18.09 -2.95 -26.70
N SER A 384 -18.29 -4.06 -25.98
CA SER A 384 -18.94 -4.09 -24.68
C SER A 384 -17.91 -3.97 -23.56
N LEU A 385 -18.10 -3.04 -22.63
CA LEU A 385 -17.17 -2.73 -21.55
C LEU A 385 -17.64 -3.35 -20.22
N SER A 386 -16.72 -3.96 -19.46
CA SER A 386 -17.05 -4.70 -18.23
C SER A 386 -17.08 -3.86 -16.95
N ALA A 387 -16.58 -2.63 -16.97
CA ALA A 387 -16.57 -1.68 -15.85
C ALA A 387 -16.33 -0.26 -16.35
N ASP A 388 -16.75 0.75 -15.59
CA ASP A 388 -16.49 2.16 -15.92
C ASP A 388 -14.99 2.44 -16.06
N LEU A 389 -14.60 3.19 -17.09
CA LEU A 389 -13.22 3.64 -17.30
C LEU A 389 -13.11 5.11 -17.00
N SER A 390 -12.09 5.50 -16.25
CA SER A 390 -11.75 6.91 -16.07
C SER A 390 -10.97 7.45 -17.28
N SER A 391 -11.16 8.74 -17.58
CA SER A 391 -10.49 9.41 -18.70
C SER A 391 -8.97 9.34 -18.54
N GLY A 392 -8.26 8.88 -19.56
CA GLY A 392 -6.79 8.78 -19.57
C GLY A 392 -6.23 7.46 -19.04
N GLU A 393 -7.06 6.44 -18.79
CA GLU A 393 -6.58 5.13 -18.34
C GLU A 393 -5.72 4.39 -19.37
N ALA A 394 -4.65 3.74 -18.90
CA ALA A 394 -3.78 2.92 -19.75
C ALA A 394 -4.36 1.50 -19.97
N THR A 395 -4.06 0.88 -21.11
CA THR A 395 -4.37 -0.55 -21.35
C THR A 395 -3.26 -1.44 -20.79
N VAL A 396 -3.60 -2.63 -20.27
CA VAL A 396 -2.66 -3.53 -19.55
C VAL A 396 -2.43 -4.87 -20.23
N SER A 397 -3.32 -5.38 -21.10
CA SER A 397 -3.07 -6.65 -21.82
C SER A 397 -4.09 -6.95 -22.93
N ARG A 398 -3.67 -7.76 -23.92
CA ARG A 398 -4.46 -8.27 -25.07
C ARG A 398 -4.76 -9.78 -25.06
N SER A 399 -4.23 -10.58 -24.14
CA SER A 399 -4.62 -12.00 -24.00
C SER A 399 -4.01 -12.61 -22.73
N GLU A 400 -4.79 -13.39 -21.97
CA GLU A 400 -4.33 -13.99 -20.73
C GLU A 400 -3.26 -15.07 -20.99
N ALA A 401 -2.14 -15.03 -20.27
CA ALA A 401 -1.26 -16.18 -20.16
C ALA A 401 -2.04 -17.33 -19.51
N PHE A 402 -1.93 -18.54 -20.06
CA PHE A 402 -2.51 -19.71 -19.42
C PHE A 402 -1.71 -20.04 -18.17
N LEU A 403 -2.37 -20.37 -17.07
CA LEU A 403 -1.73 -20.67 -15.80
C LEU A 403 -1.59 -22.17 -15.60
N SER A 404 -0.57 -22.57 -14.82
CA SER A 404 -0.46 -23.95 -14.36
C SER A 404 -1.73 -24.36 -13.61
N GLY A 405 -2.23 -25.57 -13.88
CA GLY A 405 -3.48 -26.09 -13.31
C GLY A 405 -4.75 -25.79 -14.11
N GLN A 406 -4.68 -24.94 -15.14
CA GLN A 406 -5.83 -24.74 -16.04
C GLN A 406 -6.16 -26.00 -16.83
N VAL A 407 -7.46 -26.24 -17.04
CA VAL A 407 -7.98 -27.42 -17.72
C VAL A 407 -8.65 -27.01 -19.03
N PHE A 408 -8.22 -27.64 -20.13
CA PHE A 408 -8.86 -27.54 -21.43
C PHE A 408 -9.71 -28.77 -21.66
N GLN A 409 -10.94 -28.59 -22.10
CA GLN A 409 -11.82 -29.68 -22.51
C GLN A 409 -11.92 -29.71 -24.02
N PHE A 410 -11.73 -30.88 -24.61
CA PHE A 410 -11.75 -31.09 -26.05
C PHE A 410 -13.07 -31.72 -26.47
N ALA A 411 -13.48 -31.49 -27.71
CA ALA A 411 -14.78 -31.93 -28.22
C ALA A 411 -15.03 -33.45 -28.09
N ASN A 412 -13.97 -34.25 -28.06
CA ASN A 412 -14.00 -35.70 -27.84
C ASN A 412 -14.17 -36.11 -26.36
N GLY A 413 -14.29 -35.15 -25.43
CA GLY A 413 -14.42 -35.37 -23.99
C GLY A 413 -13.10 -35.49 -23.23
N SER A 414 -11.95 -35.46 -23.92
CA SER A 414 -10.63 -35.49 -23.28
C SER A 414 -10.30 -34.16 -22.61
N LYS A 415 -9.49 -34.21 -21.55
CA LYS A 415 -9.05 -33.03 -20.81
C LYS A 415 -7.53 -32.96 -20.72
N LEU A 416 -7.00 -31.76 -20.95
CA LEU A 416 -5.60 -31.42 -20.72
C LEU A 416 -5.48 -30.48 -19.53
N THR A 417 -4.82 -30.93 -18.46
CA THR A 417 -4.46 -30.09 -17.33
C THR A 417 -3.03 -29.58 -17.49
N LEU A 418 -2.84 -28.27 -17.56
CA LEU A 418 -1.52 -27.68 -17.70
C LEU A 418 -0.66 -27.90 -16.44
N THR A 419 0.61 -28.21 -16.65
CA THR A 419 1.62 -28.43 -15.59
C THR A 419 2.54 -27.24 -15.39
N ALA A 420 2.43 -26.23 -16.26
CA ALA A 420 3.18 -24.99 -16.20
C ALA A 420 2.34 -23.86 -16.82
N GLY A 421 2.62 -22.62 -16.42
CA GLY A 421 2.07 -21.45 -17.11
C GLY A 421 2.61 -21.35 -18.53
N VAL A 422 1.78 -20.91 -19.46
CA VAL A 422 2.08 -20.85 -20.88
C VAL A 422 1.70 -19.48 -21.43
N ALA A 423 2.64 -18.79 -22.08
CA ALA A 423 2.37 -17.50 -22.69
C ALA A 423 1.33 -17.65 -23.83
N ALA A 424 0.49 -16.64 -24.03
CA ALA A 424 -0.60 -16.66 -25.01
C ALA A 424 -0.13 -16.94 -26.48
N SER A 425 1.15 -16.78 -26.77
CA SER A 425 1.78 -17.05 -28.08
C SER A 425 2.38 -18.46 -28.22
N SER A 426 2.24 -19.32 -27.21
CA SER A 426 2.93 -20.61 -27.21
C SER A 426 2.24 -21.60 -28.15
N THR A 427 3.03 -22.22 -29.02
CA THR A 427 2.58 -23.26 -29.97
C THR A 427 2.60 -24.66 -29.36
N SER A 428 2.90 -24.78 -28.06
CA SER A 428 2.96 -26.04 -27.32
C SER A 428 2.43 -25.83 -25.91
N LEU A 429 1.58 -26.76 -25.46
CA LEU A 429 1.03 -26.83 -24.11
C LEU A 429 1.63 -28.03 -23.40
N THR A 430 2.12 -27.85 -22.18
CA THR A 430 2.69 -28.95 -21.38
C THR A 430 1.72 -29.31 -20.25
N GLY A 431 1.22 -30.53 -20.24
CA GLY A 431 0.21 -30.96 -19.30
C GLY A 431 -0.01 -32.46 -19.29
N TYR A 432 -0.89 -32.92 -18.41
CA TYR A 432 -1.33 -34.32 -18.39
C TYR A 432 -2.72 -34.43 -19.04
N TRP A 433 -2.86 -35.44 -19.88
CA TRP A 433 -4.13 -35.82 -20.50
C TRP A 433 -4.85 -36.86 -19.64
N ASP A 434 -6.16 -36.72 -19.48
CA ASP A 434 -6.97 -37.71 -18.78
C ASP A 434 -7.39 -38.90 -19.67
N SER A 435 -7.20 -38.78 -20.99
CA SER A 435 -7.60 -39.77 -22.00
C SER A 435 -6.86 -39.54 -23.33
N ALA A 436 -6.94 -40.50 -24.26
CA ALA A 436 -6.24 -40.44 -25.54
C ALA A 436 -6.84 -39.38 -26.49
N VAL A 437 -5.98 -38.70 -27.27
CA VAL A 437 -6.37 -37.60 -28.17
C VAL A 437 -5.96 -37.92 -29.61
N THR A 438 -6.77 -37.48 -30.56
CA THR A 438 -6.53 -37.53 -32.00
C THR A 438 -5.86 -36.24 -32.50
N ASN A 439 -5.15 -36.30 -33.63
CA ASN A 439 -4.21 -35.25 -34.07
C ASN A 439 -4.86 -33.93 -34.58
N THR A 440 -6.16 -33.70 -34.33
CA THR A 440 -6.92 -32.56 -34.88
C THR A 440 -8.12 -32.16 -34.01
N GLU A 441 -7.96 -32.09 -32.69
CA GLU A 441 -9.06 -31.72 -31.78
C GLU A 441 -8.96 -30.25 -31.35
N ALA A 442 -10.09 -29.53 -31.40
CA ALA A 442 -10.22 -28.19 -30.82
C ALA A 442 -10.72 -28.31 -29.37
N GLY A 443 -10.15 -27.51 -28.46
CA GLY A 443 -10.52 -27.51 -27.05
C GLY A 443 -10.67 -26.10 -26.50
N ASP A 444 -11.70 -25.93 -25.66
CA ASP A 444 -12.02 -24.67 -25.00
C ASP A 444 -11.52 -24.70 -23.54
N GLN A 445 -11.20 -23.53 -22.99
CA GLN A 445 -10.93 -23.41 -21.55
C GLN A 445 -12.19 -23.79 -20.77
N ALA A 446 -12.05 -24.69 -19.80
CA ALA A 446 -13.16 -25.05 -18.93
C ALA A 446 -13.68 -23.79 -18.21
N GLN A 447 -15.00 -23.56 -18.26
CA GLN A 447 -15.67 -22.55 -17.43
C GLN A 447 -15.25 -22.69 -15.96
N LEU A 448 -15.01 -21.57 -15.28
CA LEU A 448 -14.70 -21.54 -13.85
C LEU A 448 -15.74 -22.37 -13.08
N SER A 449 -15.33 -23.54 -12.59
CA SER A 449 -16.11 -24.27 -11.61
C SER A 449 -15.87 -23.61 -10.27
N ARG A 450 -16.94 -23.26 -9.55
CA ARG A 450 -16.82 -22.79 -8.16
C ARG A 450 -16.11 -23.89 -7.37
N GLY A 451 -15.11 -23.53 -6.57
CA GLY A 451 -14.51 -24.45 -5.61
C GLY A 451 -15.59 -25.02 -4.68
N ASN A 452 -15.35 -26.22 -4.14
CA ASN A 452 -16.26 -26.79 -3.14
C ASN A 452 -16.23 -25.93 -1.87
N ASP A 453 -17.38 -25.77 -1.20
CA ASP A 453 -17.47 -25.09 0.09
C ASP A 453 -16.65 -25.82 1.16
N ILE A 454 -16.04 -25.06 2.08
CA ILE A 454 -15.46 -25.62 3.30
C ILE A 454 -16.59 -26.00 4.27
N LEU A 455 -16.53 -27.23 4.77
CA LEU A 455 -17.39 -27.71 5.85
C LEU A 455 -16.59 -27.76 7.15
N TYR A 456 -17.12 -27.20 8.23
CA TYR A 456 -16.42 -27.13 9.51
C TYR A 456 -17.40 -27.17 10.70
N SER A 457 -16.93 -27.38 11.92
CA SER A 457 -17.76 -27.34 13.13
C SER A 457 -17.05 -26.61 14.25
N LEU A 458 -17.75 -25.76 15.00
CA LEU A 458 -17.21 -25.15 16.21
C LEU A 458 -17.60 -25.99 17.42
N ASN A 459 -16.62 -26.34 18.27
CA ASN A 459 -16.83 -27.02 19.55
C ASN A 459 -17.69 -28.30 19.46
N GLY A 460 -17.63 -29.01 18.33
CA GLY A 460 -18.43 -30.23 18.10
C GLY A 460 -19.91 -29.98 17.83
N GLY A 461 -20.31 -28.73 17.57
CA GLY A 461 -21.65 -28.32 17.18
C GLY A 461 -22.06 -28.76 15.77
N ASP A 462 -23.02 -28.05 15.18
CA ASP A 462 -23.47 -28.30 13.82
C ASP A 462 -22.37 -28.04 12.79
N ILE A 463 -22.46 -28.77 11.67
CA ILE A 463 -21.59 -28.53 10.52
C ILE A 463 -22.05 -27.24 9.84
N LEU A 464 -21.14 -26.29 9.73
CA LEU A 464 -21.28 -25.00 9.06
C LEU A 464 -20.56 -25.01 7.71
N THR A 465 -20.96 -24.09 6.84
CA THR A 465 -20.40 -23.90 5.50
C THR A 465 -19.66 -22.56 5.42
N SER A 466 -18.46 -22.56 4.85
CA SER A 466 -17.84 -21.36 4.30
C SER A 466 -17.76 -21.49 2.79
N HIS A 467 -18.26 -20.49 2.08
CA HIS A 467 -18.18 -20.40 0.61
C HIS A 467 -16.80 -19.96 0.12
N THR A 468 -15.83 -19.83 1.03
CA THR A 468 -14.44 -19.47 0.73
C THR A 468 -13.50 -20.43 1.46
N ASN A 469 -12.22 -20.40 1.10
CA ASN A 469 -11.20 -21.16 1.83
C ASN A 469 -10.87 -20.60 3.23
N THR A 470 -11.53 -19.51 3.63
CA THR A 470 -11.32 -18.84 4.91
C THR A 470 -12.61 -18.86 5.73
N ILE A 471 -12.52 -19.32 6.96
CA ILE A 471 -13.56 -19.18 7.99
C ILE A 471 -13.36 -17.79 8.60
N THR A 472 -14.35 -16.93 8.41
CA THR A 472 -14.39 -15.55 8.93
C THR A 472 -15.40 -15.42 10.07
N GLU A 473 -15.43 -14.25 10.73
CA GLU A 473 -16.47 -13.93 11.72
C GLU A 473 -17.89 -14.05 11.13
N GLU A 474 -18.07 -13.70 9.86
CA GLU A 474 -19.37 -13.78 9.18
C GLU A 474 -19.83 -15.23 9.05
N SER A 475 -18.92 -16.13 8.65
CA SER A 475 -19.25 -17.55 8.50
C SER A 475 -19.42 -18.25 9.86
N SER A 476 -18.69 -17.81 10.90
CA SER A 476 -18.54 -18.54 12.17
C SER A 476 -19.29 -17.95 13.36
N GLY A 477 -19.67 -16.67 13.29
CA GLY A 477 -20.23 -15.90 14.40
C GLY A 477 -19.22 -15.54 15.50
N VAL A 478 -17.93 -15.85 15.34
CA VAL A 478 -16.89 -15.54 16.32
C VAL A 478 -16.14 -14.28 15.90
N SER A 479 -16.34 -13.19 16.64
CA SER A 479 -15.72 -11.90 16.33
C SER A 479 -14.19 -12.02 16.28
N GLY A 480 -13.62 -11.46 15.21
CA GLY A 480 -12.17 -11.46 14.97
C GLY A 480 -11.55 -12.80 14.55
N LEU A 481 -12.35 -13.85 14.34
CA LEU A 481 -11.84 -15.13 13.84
C LEU A 481 -11.57 -15.06 12.34
N SER A 482 -10.35 -15.40 11.94
CA SER A 482 -9.96 -15.63 10.55
C SER A 482 -9.06 -16.86 10.48
N VAL A 483 -9.55 -17.94 9.88
CA VAL A 483 -8.81 -19.20 9.72
C VAL A 483 -8.91 -19.65 8.28
N THR A 484 -7.79 -19.65 7.55
CA THR A 484 -7.72 -20.21 6.20
C THR A 484 -7.34 -21.68 6.28
N GLY A 485 -8.21 -22.55 5.78
CA GLY A 485 -7.92 -23.97 5.69
C GLY A 485 -7.17 -24.28 4.40
N ASP A 486 -6.07 -25.05 4.49
CA ASP A 486 -5.48 -25.71 3.34
C ASP A 486 -6.25 -27.02 3.08
N VAL A 487 -6.58 -27.33 1.83
CA VAL A 487 -7.58 -28.37 1.51
C VAL A 487 -7.04 -29.76 1.83
N THR A 488 -7.42 -30.33 2.98
CA THR A 488 -7.15 -31.74 3.31
C THR A 488 -8.45 -32.49 3.56
N GLY A 489 -9.14 -32.87 2.48
CA GLY A 489 -10.30 -33.77 2.52
C GLY A 489 -11.39 -33.40 1.52
N SER A 490 -11.95 -34.39 0.82
CA SER A 490 -13.09 -34.23 -0.09
C SER A 490 -14.25 -35.09 0.41
N GLY A 491 -15.44 -34.50 0.52
CA GLY A 491 -16.67 -35.23 0.85
C GLY A 491 -17.08 -36.15 -0.30
N ILE A 492 -17.49 -37.38 0.02
CA ILE A 492 -17.93 -38.36 -0.99
C ILE A 492 -19.40 -38.10 -1.32
N ARG A 493 -19.71 -37.75 -2.57
CA ARG A 493 -21.08 -37.48 -3.01
C ARG A 493 -21.89 -38.77 -3.17
N VAL A 494 -23.11 -38.74 -2.65
CA VAL A 494 -24.10 -39.80 -2.81
C VAL A 494 -24.78 -39.67 -4.17
N ASP A 495 -24.92 -40.79 -4.86
CA ASP A 495 -25.64 -40.92 -6.14
C ASP A 495 -27.09 -41.35 -5.93
N ALA A 496 -27.32 -42.36 -5.08
CA ALA A 496 -28.64 -42.90 -4.83
C ALA A 496 -28.79 -43.47 -3.41
N VAL A 497 -29.99 -43.36 -2.86
CA VAL A 497 -30.38 -43.93 -1.56
C VAL A 497 -31.45 -45.00 -1.79
N ASP A 498 -31.17 -46.22 -1.35
CA ASP A 498 -32.09 -47.36 -1.40
C ASP A 498 -32.64 -47.62 0.00
N THR A 499 -33.81 -47.04 0.28
CA THR A 499 -34.48 -47.12 1.59
C THR A 499 -35.06 -48.50 1.89
N ALA A 500 -35.31 -49.33 0.87
CA ALA A 500 -35.80 -50.69 1.06
C ALA A 500 -34.70 -51.62 1.59
N ASN A 501 -33.45 -51.37 1.18
CA ASN A 501 -32.29 -52.17 1.56
C ASN A 501 -31.33 -51.45 2.52
N ASN A 502 -31.66 -50.24 2.97
CA ASN A 502 -30.81 -49.39 3.82
C ASN A 502 -29.38 -49.24 3.28
N ALA A 503 -29.27 -49.03 1.97
CA ALA A 503 -28.01 -48.94 1.24
C ALA A 503 -27.85 -47.59 0.56
N ILE A 504 -26.63 -47.07 0.57
CA ILE A 504 -26.24 -45.81 -0.05
C ILE A 504 -25.27 -46.12 -1.18
N THR A 505 -25.53 -45.55 -2.36
CA THR A 505 -24.64 -45.65 -3.53
C THR A 505 -23.94 -44.32 -3.73
N THR A 506 -22.63 -44.33 -3.92
CA THR A 506 -21.80 -43.14 -4.15
C THR A 506 -21.52 -42.93 -5.63
N THR A 507 -21.28 -41.69 -6.05
CA THR A 507 -21.07 -41.34 -7.47
C THR A 507 -19.78 -41.91 -8.05
N ALA A 508 -18.82 -42.23 -7.19
CA ALA A 508 -17.56 -42.89 -7.52
C ALA A 508 -17.18 -43.89 -6.41
N SER A 509 -16.02 -44.55 -6.55
CA SER A 509 -15.49 -45.42 -5.50
C SER A 509 -15.26 -44.63 -4.21
N HIS A 510 -15.80 -45.10 -3.07
CA HIS A 510 -15.78 -44.34 -1.82
C HIS A 510 -14.47 -44.46 -1.03
N GLY A 511 -13.65 -45.49 -1.26
CA GLY A 511 -12.37 -45.69 -0.56
C GLY A 511 -12.47 -46.04 0.94
N LEU A 512 -13.67 -45.92 1.53
CA LEU A 512 -13.97 -46.33 2.91
C LEU A 512 -13.91 -47.85 3.11
N SER A 513 -13.42 -48.28 4.27
CA SER A 513 -13.39 -49.65 4.77
C SER A 513 -14.54 -49.92 5.75
N THR A 514 -14.90 -51.20 5.91
CA THR A 514 -15.86 -51.60 6.95
C THR A 514 -15.28 -51.28 8.34
N GLY A 515 -16.04 -50.55 9.15
CA GLY A 515 -15.64 -50.04 10.46
C GLY A 515 -15.24 -48.57 10.47
N ASP A 516 -15.07 -47.93 9.30
CA ASP A 516 -14.73 -46.50 9.23
C ASP A 516 -15.85 -45.63 9.79
N ILE A 517 -15.48 -44.57 10.50
CA ILE A 517 -16.43 -43.61 11.05
C ILE A 517 -16.73 -42.53 10.01
N VAL A 518 -18.00 -42.16 9.87
CA VAL A 518 -18.44 -41.10 8.97
C VAL A 518 -19.49 -40.19 9.60
N ARG A 519 -19.60 -38.96 9.09
CA ARG A 519 -20.75 -38.08 9.29
C ARG A 519 -21.41 -37.78 7.95
N LEU A 520 -22.67 -37.37 8.00
CA LEU A 520 -23.48 -37.11 6.83
C LEU A 520 -23.77 -35.60 6.76
N TYR A 521 -23.74 -35.05 5.56
CA TYR A 521 -23.97 -33.62 5.33
C TYR A 521 -24.79 -33.40 4.05
N THR A 522 -25.61 -32.35 4.05
CA THR A 522 -26.27 -31.81 2.86
C THR A 522 -26.53 -30.32 3.06
N PRO A 523 -26.50 -29.50 1.99
CA PRO A 523 -27.01 -28.13 2.04
C PRO A 523 -28.55 -28.05 2.04
N ALA A 524 -29.26 -29.18 1.89
CA ALA A 524 -30.72 -29.24 1.80
C ALA A 524 -31.31 -30.17 2.90
N THR A 525 -32.28 -31.03 2.58
CA THR A 525 -32.86 -31.94 3.59
C THR A 525 -32.08 -33.24 3.64
N LEU A 526 -31.52 -33.58 4.79
CA LEU A 526 -30.73 -34.80 4.96
C LEU A 526 -31.60 -36.04 4.77
N MET A 527 -31.01 -37.12 4.27
CA MET A 527 -31.65 -38.43 4.18
C MET A 527 -32.31 -38.82 5.52
N GLY A 528 -33.48 -39.45 5.46
CA GLY A 528 -34.29 -39.76 6.64
C GLY A 528 -33.64 -40.83 7.50
N GLY A 529 -33.79 -40.74 8.82
CA GLY A 529 -33.26 -41.73 9.77
C GLY A 529 -31.78 -41.54 10.16
N VAL A 530 -31.10 -40.52 9.61
CA VAL A 530 -29.73 -40.14 10.02
C VAL A 530 -29.66 -38.70 10.52
N SER A 531 -28.53 -38.33 11.13
CA SER A 531 -28.27 -37.00 11.68
C SER A 531 -26.86 -36.53 11.36
N SER A 532 -26.71 -35.26 10.96
CA SER A 532 -25.40 -34.63 10.75
C SER A 532 -24.57 -34.54 12.05
N LYS A 533 -25.24 -34.52 13.21
CA LYS A 533 -24.58 -34.50 14.52
C LYS A 533 -24.07 -35.87 14.96
N THR A 534 -24.59 -36.97 14.40
CA THR A 534 -24.25 -38.33 14.83
C THR A 534 -23.15 -38.91 13.94
N ALA A 535 -22.18 -39.59 14.57
CA ALA A 535 -21.18 -40.37 13.87
C ALA A 535 -21.70 -41.80 13.63
N TYR A 536 -21.48 -42.32 12.42
CA TYR A 536 -21.90 -43.65 12.01
C TYR A 536 -20.70 -44.50 11.60
N TYR A 537 -20.84 -45.81 11.71
CA TYR A 537 -19.85 -46.78 11.25
C TYR A 537 -20.28 -47.36 9.91
N VAL A 538 -19.36 -47.37 8.95
CA VAL A 538 -19.59 -47.82 7.59
C VAL A 538 -19.44 -49.33 7.51
N ARG A 539 -20.32 -49.99 6.76
CA ARG A 539 -20.07 -51.31 6.19
C ARG A 539 -19.96 -51.18 4.68
N ALA A 540 -18.80 -51.53 4.13
CA ALA A 540 -18.58 -51.54 2.68
C ALA A 540 -19.29 -52.75 2.06
N LEU A 541 -20.26 -52.50 1.17
CA LEU A 541 -21.00 -53.54 0.44
C LEU A 541 -20.35 -53.82 -0.92
N SER A 542 -19.78 -52.79 -1.53
CA SER A 542 -18.95 -52.84 -2.74
C SER A 542 -17.98 -51.65 -2.74
N SER A 543 -17.30 -51.35 -3.85
CA SER A 543 -16.47 -50.14 -3.98
C SER A 543 -17.28 -48.84 -4.00
N SER A 544 -18.57 -48.89 -4.33
CA SER A 544 -19.45 -47.74 -4.49
C SER A 544 -20.75 -47.84 -3.68
N ARG A 545 -20.89 -48.84 -2.82
CA ARG A 545 -22.10 -49.04 -1.99
C ARG A 545 -21.73 -49.30 -0.55
N ILE A 546 -22.43 -48.63 0.36
CA ILE A 546 -22.27 -48.77 1.81
C ILE A 546 -23.60 -48.95 2.53
N SER A 547 -23.55 -49.44 3.77
CA SER A 547 -24.62 -49.28 4.77
C SER A 547 -24.07 -48.64 6.04
N LEU A 548 -24.95 -48.00 6.81
CA LEU A 548 -24.59 -47.29 8.05
C LEU A 548 -24.98 -48.10 9.29
N HIS A 549 -24.17 -48.03 10.34
CA HIS A 549 -24.38 -48.72 11.61
C HIS A 549 -24.02 -47.77 12.77
N THR A 550 -24.54 -48.04 13.98
CA THR A 550 -24.27 -47.22 15.18
C THR A 550 -23.05 -47.70 15.97
N SER A 551 -22.49 -48.87 15.63
CA SER A 551 -21.26 -49.39 16.23
C SER A 551 -20.35 -50.07 15.20
N SER A 552 -19.05 -50.08 15.45
CA SER A 552 -18.06 -50.78 14.61
C SER A 552 -18.30 -52.30 14.57
N ALA A 553 -18.76 -52.87 15.69
CA ALA A 553 -19.09 -54.29 15.80
C ALA A 553 -20.27 -54.66 14.88
N ASP A 554 -21.33 -53.84 14.88
CA ASP A 554 -22.50 -54.03 14.02
C ASP A 554 -22.15 -53.88 12.54
N ALA A 555 -21.32 -52.91 12.18
CA ALA A 555 -20.83 -52.75 10.81
C ALA A 555 -20.06 -53.99 10.31
N THR A 556 -19.22 -54.56 11.17
CA THR A 556 -18.46 -55.78 10.85
C THR A 556 -19.37 -57.00 10.71
N ALA A 557 -20.34 -57.15 11.63
CA ALA A 557 -21.28 -58.27 11.63
C ALA A 557 -22.38 -58.14 10.57
N GLY A 558 -22.65 -56.93 10.05
CA GLY A 558 -23.81 -56.65 9.20
C GLY A 558 -25.14 -56.71 9.94
N SER A 559 -25.14 -56.50 11.26
CA SER A 559 -26.33 -56.45 12.12
C SER A 559 -26.75 -55.01 12.41
N ASN A 560 -28.00 -54.82 12.86
CA ASN A 560 -28.50 -53.52 13.34
C ASN A 560 -28.22 -52.34 12.38
N THR A 561 -28.39 -52.56 11.08
CA THR A 561 -28.25 -51.51 10.06
C THR A 561 -29.17 -50.34 10.38
N VAL A 562 -28.66 -49.12 10.26
CA VAL A 562 -29.45 -47.89 10.43
C VAL A 562 -30.57 -47.86 9.40
N ASP A 563 -31.78 -47.58 9.87
CA ASP A 563 -32.97 -47.50 9.04
C ASP A 563 -33.03 -46.14 8.33
N VAL A 564 -32.84 -46.14 7.01
CA VAL A 564 -32.84 -44.94 6.18
C VAL A 564 -34.25 -44.75 5.62
N THR A 565 -35.02 -43.87 6.25
CA THR A 565 -36.47 -43.75 6.03
C THR A 565 -36.85 -42.85 4.84
N GLY A 566 -35.88 -42.18 4.22
CA GLY A 566 -36.10 -41.32 3.06
C GLY A 566 -34.80 -40.90 2.38
N ALA A 567 -34.86 -40.56 1.09
CA ALA A 567 -33.68 -40.18 0.31
C ALA A 567 -33.14 -38.78 0.65
N GLY A 568 -33.93 -37.93 1.30
CA GLY A 568 -33.60 -36.50 1.49
C GLY A 568 -33.86 -35.69 0.22
N THR A 569 -33.38 -34.45 0.20
CA THR A 569 -33.43 -33.54 -0.96
C THR A 569 -32.07 -32.91 -1.19
N GLY A 570 -31.75 -32.54 -2.43
CA GLY A 570 -30.45 -32.00 -2.81
C GLY A 570 -29.29 -32.99 -2.65
N ASP A 571 -28.08 -32.51 -2.85
CA ASP A 571 -26.87 -33.33 -2.80
C ASP A 571 -26.58 -33.81 -1.37
N GLN A 572 -26.28 -35.10 -1.21
CA GLN A 572 -25.89 -35.68 0.07
C GLN A 572 -24.40 -36.06 0.02
N TYR A 573 -23.70 -35.87 1.14
CA TYR A 573 -22.27 -36.08 1.26
C TYR A 573 -21.94 -36.94 2.47
N ILE A 574 -20.97 -37.84 2.30
CA ILE A 574 -20.37 -38.65 3.35
C ILE A 574 -18.99 -38.07 3.66
N LEU A 575 -18.76 -37.72 4.92
CA LEU A 575 -17.53 -37.10 5.43
C LEU A 575 -16.76 -38.12 6.28
N GLY A 576 -15.48 -38.34 5.97
CA GLY A 576 -14.61 -39.30 6.67
C GLY A 576 -14.25 -38.91 8.11
N ALA A 577 -13.79 -39.88 8.89
CA ALA A 577 -13.65 -39.85 10.37
C ALA A 577 -12.72 -38.78 10.98
N ALA A 578 -11.81 -38.19 10.21
CA ALA A 578 -10.76 -37.33 10.77
C ALA A 578 -10.59 -36.02 9.97
N PRO A 579 -11.55 -35.09 10.04
CA PRO A 579 -11.26 -33.72 9.64
C PRO A 579 -10.09 -33.21 10.52
N PRO A 580 -9.10 -32.49 9.96
CA PRO A 580 -8.04 -31.89 10.75
C PRO A 580 -8.66 -30.99 11.83
N SER A 581 -8.36 -31.27 13.10
CA SER A 581 -8.80 -30.41 14.20
C SER A 581 -7.74 -29.34 14.46
N PHE A 582 -8.15 -28.08 14.42
CA PHE A 582 -7.32 -26.94 14.79
C PHE A 582 -7.96 -26.22 15.98
N SER A 583 -7.18 -25.97 17.04
CA SER A 583 -7.64 -25.22 18.22
C SER A 583 -7.19 -23.76 18.13
N VAL A 584 -8.15 -22.83 18.10
CA VAL A 584 -7.91 -21.39 18.24
C VAL A 584 -8.44 -20.94 19.59
N THR A 585 -7.64 -20.19 20.34
CA THR A 585 -8.07 -19.55 21.58
C THR A 585 -8.17 -18.05 21.35
N VAL A 586 -9.36 -17.48 21.51
CA VAL A 586 -9.58 -16.04 21.55
C VAL A 586 -9.49 -15.61 23.02
N SER A 587 -8.66 -14.62 23.33
CA SER A 587 -8.45 -14.11 24.69
C SER A 587 -8.27 -12.60 24.68
N ALA A 588 -8.69 -11.93 25.76
CA ALA A 588 -8.48 -10.49 25.91
C ALA A 588 -6.98 -10.16 25.99
N ASP A 589 -6.56 -9.12 25.27
CA ASP A 589 -5.18 -8.63 25.27
C ASP A 589 -4.95 -7.71 26.49
N VAL A 590 -4.93 -8.32 27.68
CA VAL A 590 -4.73 -7.61 28.96
C VAL A 590 -3.40 -6.88 29.02
N GLY A 591 -2.40 -7.30 28.23
CA GLY A 591 -1.10 -6.65 28.14
C GLY A 591 -1.20 -5.25 27.52
N LYS A 592 -1.95 -5.10 26.42
CA LYS A 592 -2.18 -3.77 25.82
C LYS A 592 -2.91 -2.82 26.75
N VAL A 593 -3.92 -3.31 27.48
CA VAL A 593 -4.67 -2.48 28.43
C VAL A 593 -3.76 -2.04 29.59
N LYS A 594 -2.95 -2.95 30.13
CA LYS A 594 -1.96 -2.63 31.17
C LYS A 594 -0.99 -1.54 30.74
N GLU A 595 -0.42 -1.67 29.54
CA GLU A 595 0.51 -0.65 29.02
C GLU A 595 -0.20 0.67 28.73
N ALA A 596 -1.43 0.67 28.21
CA ALA A 596 -2.19 1.90 28.00
C ALA A 596 -2.44 2.68 29.31
N VAL A 597 -2.82 1.98 30.39
CA VAL A 597 -3.01 2.59 31.71
C VAL A 597 -1.69 3.15 32.26
N LYS A 598 -0.60 2.38 32.14
CA LYS A 598 0.75 2.83 32.55
C LYS A 598 1.22 4.04 31.75
N ASP A 599 1.02 4.03 30.43
CA ASP A 599 1.40 5.11 29.54
C ASP A 599 0.63 6.39 29.85
N PHE A 600 -0.68 6.30 30.07
CA PHE A 600 -1.50 7.43 30.49
C PHE A 600 -0.96 8.09 31.77
N VAL A 601 -0.73 7.32 32.83
CA VAL A 601 -0.15 7.83 34.10
C VAL A 601 1.29 8.32 33.89
N GLY A 602 2.04 7.66 33.01
CA GLY A 602 3.39 8.05 32.60
C GLY A 602 3.41 9.42 31.92
N GLN A 603 2.47 9.72 31.04
CA GLN A 603 2.35 11.03 30.40
C GLN A 603 2.00 12.13 31.39
N ILE A 604 1.10 11.86 32.34
CA ILE A 604 0.80 12.80 33.44
C ILE A 604 2.08 13.11 34.23
N SER A 605 2.85 12.08 34.61
CA SER A 605 4.08 12.24 35.39
C SER A 605 5.17 12.99 34.61
N LYS A 606 5.31 12.72 33.29
CA LYS A 606 6.19 13.46 32.38
C LYS A 606 5.82 14.94 32.29
N THR A 607 4.53 15.25 32.13
CA THR A 607 4.03 16.64 32.10
C THR A 607 4.31 17.35 33.42
N GLN A 608 4.05 16.71 34.55
CA GLN A 608 4.38 17.26 35.87
C GLN A 608 5.89 17.46 36.07
N SER A 609 6.72 16.55 35.56
CA SER A 609 8.18 16.68 35.57
C SER A 609 8.65 17.88 34.73
N LEU A 610 8.07 18.08 33.55
CA LEU A 610 8.40 19.20 32.68
C LEU A 610 8.02 20.54 33.33
N ILE A 611 6.83 20.62 33.92
CA ILE A 611 6.42 21.81 34.68
C ILE A 611 7.39 22.04 35.84
N GLY A 612 7.70 21.00 36.62
CA GLY A 612 8.67 21.06 37.71
C GLY A 612 10.05 21.56 37.26
N MET A 613 10.54 21.08 36.11
CA MET A 613 11.83 21.49 35.54
C MET A 613 11.91 22.99 35.28
N HIS A 614 10.81 23.61 34.84
CA HIS A 614 10.78 25.03 34.53
C HIS A 614 10.34 25.93 35.69
N THR A 615 9.74 25.37 36.74
CA THR A 615 9.20 26.13 37.90
C THR A 615 10.03 26.01 39.17
N THR A 616 10.82 24.94 39.32
CA THR A 616 11.57 24.69 40.56
C THR A 616 12.63 25.75 40.81
N VAL A 617 12.76 26.17 42.06
CA VAL A 617 13.85 27.01 42.54
C VAL A 617 14.83 26.13 43.30
N LYS A 618 16.09 26.11 42.87
CA LYS A 618 17.17 25.33 43.49
C LYS A 618 18.09 26.26 44.26
N SER A 619 18.60 25.79 45.39
CA SER A 619 19.66 26.46 46.13
C SER A 619 20.86 25.53 46.19
N ASP A 620 22.05 26.00 45.80
CA ASP A 620 23.27 25.21 45.96
C ASP A 620 23.78 25.21 47.41
N SER A 621 24.82 24.43 47.67
CA SER A 621 25.45 24.31 49.00
C SER A 621 26.02 25.62 49.54
N ASP A 622 26.25 26.60 48.67
CA ASP A 622 26.79 27.91 49.01
C ASP A 622 25.66 28.95 49.21
N GLY A 623 24.39 28.52 49.10
CA GLY A 623 23.21 29.35 49.29
C GLY A 623 22.84 30.19 48.06
N LYS A 624 23.45 29.94 46.89
CA LYS A 624 23.09 30.60 45.64
C LYS A 624 21.80 30.00 45.11
N VAL A 625 20.82 30.86 44.86
CA VAL A 625 19.49 30.48 44.38
C VAL A 625 19.45 30.58 42.86
N GLU A 626 19.10 29.49 42.19
CA GLU A 626 18.80 29.42 40.76
C GLU A 626 17.31 29.12 40.57
N ALA A 627 16.57 30.11 40.10
CA ALA A 627 15.14 29.99 39.86
C ALA A 627 14.86 29.50 38.44
N GLY A 628 13.94 28.54 38.29
CA GLY A 628 13.44 28.11 36.99
C GLY A 628 12.84 29.28 36.19
N ARG A 629 12.88 29.19 34.86
CA ARG A 629 12.43 30.24 33.93
C ARG A 629 10.97 30.67 34.15
N LEU A 630 10.13 29.76 34.64
CA LEU A 630 8.71 29.95 34.89
C LEU A 630 8.37 29.85 36.40
N SER A 631 9.37 30.00 37.28
CA SER A 631 9.21 29.84 38.74
C SER A 631 8.18 30.78 39.39
N ASN A 632 7.88 31.91 38.77
CA ASN A 632 6.86 32.86 39.23
C ASN A 632 5.67 32.95 38.26
N ASP A 633 5.55 32.00 37.33
CA ASP A 633 4.43 31.92 36.40
C ASP A 633 3.22 31.30 37.11
N ARG A 634 2.19 32.13 37.32
CA ARG A 634 0.99 31.74 38.05
C ARG A 634 0.20 30.67 37.30
N LEU A 635 0.05 30.80 35.97
CA LEU A 635 -0.74 29.86 35.17
C LEU A 635 -0.08 28.48 35.18
N VAL A 636 1.23 28.42 34.98
CA VAL A 636 1.98 27.15 34.97
C VAL A 636 1.87 26.42 36.33
N ASN A 637 1.88 27.16 37.43
CA ASN A 637 1.66 26.58 38.76
C ASN A 637 0.21 26.10 38.95
N GLU A 638 -0.79 26.87 38.49
CA GLU A 638 -2.20 26.47 38.51
C GLU A 638 -2.44 25.20 37.68
N ILE A 639 -1.72 25.04 36.56
CA ILE A 639 -1.75 23.82 35.74
C ILE A 639 -1.23 22.61 36.53
N ALA A 640 -0.06 22.74 37.17
CA ALA A 640 0.52 21.65 37.96
C ALA A 640 -0.42 21.19 39.09
N VAL A 641 -1.03 22.14 39.81
CA VAL A 641 -1.96 21.86 40.90
C VAL A 641 -3.24 21.20 40.39
N SER A 642 -3.82 21.73 39.31
CA SER A 642 -5.07 21.23 38.74
C SER A 642 -4.90 19.84 38.15
N LEU A 643 -3.80 19.61 37.42
CA LEU A 643 -3.46 18.29 36.86
C LEU A 643 -3.32 17.25 37.98
N ARG A 644 -2.64 17.58 39.08
CA ARG A 644 -2.52 16.68 40.25
C ARG A 644 -3.88 16.41 40.89
N LYS A 645 -4.68 17.46 41.10
CA LYS A 645 -6.00 17.34 41.74
C LYS A 645 -6.97 16.49 40.92
N LYS A 646 -6.98 16.65 39.60
CA LYS A 646 -7.81 15.88 38.68
C LYS A 646 -7.37 14.42 38.63
N THR A 647 -6.07 14.16 38.49
CA THR A 647 -5.55 12.79 38.34
C THR A 647 -5.58 11.97 39.63
N MET A 648 -5.32 12.58 40.79
CA MET A 648 -5.28 11.89 42.09
C MET A 648 -6.49 12.17 42.98
N GLY A 649 -7.47 12.91 42.44
CA GLY A 649 -8.75 13.15 43.09
C GLY A 649 -9.65 11.93 43.08
N GLU A 650 -10.78 12.06 43.77
CA GLU A 650 -11.85 11.09 43.72
C GLU A 650 -12.69 11.30 42.46
N ILE A 651 -13.00 10.21 41.77
CA ILE A 651 -13.81 10.16 40.57
C ILE A 651 -15.14 9.52 40.96
N SER A 652 -16.11 10.38 41.28
CA SER A 652 -17.45 9.94 41.63
C SER A 652 -18.34 9.88 40.39
N GLY A 653 -19.17 8.84 40.30
CA GLY A 653 -20.23 8.74 39.29
C GLY A 653 -19.86 7.97 38.02
N SER A 654 -18.62 7.51 37.88
CA SER A 654 -18.19 6.68 36.75
C SER A 654 -18.89 5.30 36.66
N GLY A 655 -19.73 4.94 37.64
CA GLY A 655 -20.34 3.61 37.74
C GLY A 655 -19.37 2.49 38.10
N SER A 656 -18.09 2.81 38.34
CA SER A 656 -17.04 1.89 38.75
C SER A 656 -17.06 1.59 40.25
N SER A 657 -16.46 0.47 40.66
CA SER A 657 -16.13 0.20 42.06
C SER A 657 -14.80 0.82 42.51
N PHE A 658 -14.08 1.47 41.58
CA PHE A 658 -12.86 2.23 41.83
C PHE A 658 -13.18 3.71 41.82
N ASP A 659 -12.67 4.44 42.81
CA ASP A 659 -12.91 5.88 42.93
C ASP A 659 -11.62 6.68 42.68
N ARG A 660 -10.44 6.04 42.72
CA ARG A 660 -9.14 6.70 42.62
C ARG A 660 -8.11 5.84 41.88
N LEU A 661 -7.12 6.49 41.26
CA LEU A 661 -5.95 5.80 40.70
C LEU A 661 -5.19 4.93 41.73
N SER A 662 -5.27 5.26 43.01
CA SER A 662 -4.71 4.44 44.08
C SER A 662 -5.36 3.06 44.20
N ASP A 663 -6.63 2.93 43.84
CA ASP A 663 -7.35 1.65 43.85
C ASP A 663 -6.84 0.73 42.73
N LEU A 664 -6.21 1.30 41.70
CA LEU A 664 -5.51 0.62 40.62
C LEU A 664 -4.01 0.36 40.93
N GLY A 665 -3.54 0.71 42.13
CA GLY A 665 -2.15 0.52 42.56
C GLY A 665 -1.20 1.68 42.25
N PHE A 666 -1.69 2.80 41.73
CA PHE A 666 -0.87 3.99 41.44
C PHE A 666 -0.90 4.99 42.59
N THR A 667 0.28 5.34 43.12
CA THR A 667 0.40 6.27 44.25
C THR A 667 1.44 7.35 43.99
N GLY A 668 1.24 8.50 44.62
CA GLY A 668 2.23 9.58 44.64
C GLY A 668 3.24 9.40 45.78
N ASN A 669 4.44 9.95 45.63
CA ASN A 669 5.50 9.83 46.64
C ASN A 669 5.38 10.82 47.81
N GLY A 670 4.44 11.78 47.75
CA GLY A 670 4.21 12.79 48.77
C GLY A 670 5.19 13.97 48.79
N TYR A 671 6.28 13.92 48.03
CA TYR A 671 7.32 14.95 47.98
C TYR A 671 7.28 15.77 46.69
N ASP A 672 6.84 15.18 45.59
CA ASP A 672 6.65 15.84 44.31
C ASP A 672 5.31 15.45 43.68
N ASN A 673 5.09 15.85 42.42
CA ASN A 673 3.89 15.57 41.64
C ASN A 673 4.00 14.28 40.80
N GLN A 674 4.97 13.40 41.07
CA GLN A 674 5.13 12.15 40.33
C GLN A 674 4.18 11.07 40.87
N ILE A 675 3.68 10.24 39.95
CA ILE A 675 2.80 9.11 40.23
C ILE A 675 3.50 7.84 39.73
N SER A 676 3.54 6.81 40.55
CA SER A 676 4.19 5.54 40.23
C SER A 676 3.27 4.36 40.54
N LEU A 677 3.39 3.29 39.75
CA LEU A 677 2.76 2.01 40.05
C LEU A 677 3.52 1.36 41.22
N THR A 678 2.90 1.32 42.39
CA THR A 678 3.49 0.74 43.60
C THR A 678 2.96 -0.66 43.91
N ASP A 679 1.80 -1.03 43.36
CA ASP A 679 1.23 -2.37 43.48
C ASP A 679 0.81 -2.90 42.10
N GLU A 680 1.78 -3.50 41.41
CA GLU A 680 1.56 -4.08 40.08
C GLU A 680 0.65 -5.33 40.13
N ASN A 681 0.65 -6.05 41.26
CA ASN A 681 -0.20 -7.23 41.43
C ASN A 681 -1.68 -6.84 41.55
N ALA A 682 -1.98 -5.74 42.24
CA ALA A 682 -3.34 -5.20 42.30
C ALA A 682 -3.87 -4.88 40.89
N LEU A 683 -3.06 -4.21 40.07
CA LEU A 683 -3.42 -3.90 38.67
C LEU A 683 -3.61 -5.18 37.83
N ASP A 684 -2.72 -6.16 37.97
CA ASP A 684 -2.83 -7.45 37.26
C ASP A 684 -4.08 -8.25 37.65
N THR A 685 -4.49 -8.19 38.93
CA THR A 685 -5.74 -8.80 39.40
C THR A 685 -6.95 -8.07 38.82
N ILE A 686 -6.96 -6.74 38.81
CA ILE A 686 -8.07 -5.94 38.25
C ILE A 686 -8.24 -6.22 36.76
N LEU A 687 -7.16 -6.25 35.99
CA LEU A 687 -7.18 -6.57 34.55
C LEU A 687 -7.71 -7.98 34.27
N ARG A 688 -7.51 -8.91 35.19
CA ARG A 688 -7.97 -10.30 35.05
C ARG A 688 -9.42 -10.50 35.47
N GLU A 689 -9.83 -9.85 36.57
CA GLU A 689 -11.08 -10.18 37.28
C GLU A 689 -12.15 -9.08 37.19
N LYS A 690 -11.75 -7.84 36.88
CA LYS A 690 -12.61 -6.64 36.96
C LYS A 690 -12.45 -5.68 35.77
N MET A 691 -12.26 -6.22 34.56
CA MET A 691 -12.07 -5.39 33.35
C MET A 691 -13.23 -4.42 33.08
N GLY A 692 -14.48 -4.85 33.30
CA GLY A 692 -15.64 -3.97 33.10
C GLY A 692 -15.68 -2.78 34.08
N ASP A 693 -15.27 -2.99 35.34
CA ASP A 693 -15.17 -1.89 36.32
C ASP A 693 -14.01 -0.95 35.99
N LEU A 694 -12.91 -1.48 35.43
CA LEU A 694 -11.78 -0.69 34.96
C LEU A 694 -12.16 0.19 33.77
N GLU A 695 -12.90 -0.36 32.81
CA GLU A 695 -13.44 0.39 31.66
C GLU A 695 -14.27 1.57 32.15
N LYS A 696 -15.25 1.31 33.02
CA LYS A 696 -16.11 2.33 33.64
C LYS A 696 -15.33 3.42 34.35
N PHE A 697 -14.23 3.09 35.05
CA PHE A 697 -13.41 4.10 35.73
C PHE A 697 -12.81 5.13 34.76
N PHE A 698 -12.42 4.70 33.56
CA PHE A 698 -11.81 5.58 32.55
C PHE A 698 -12.82 6.21 31.59
N SER A 699 -13.91 5.53 31.25
CA SER A 699 -14.91 5.99 30.27
C SER A 699 -16.14 6.63 30.91
N THR A 700 -16.75 7.61 30.24
CA THR A 700 -18.05 8.18 30.64
C THR A 700 -19.19 7.17 30.42
N GLU A 701 -19.94 6.84 31.47
CA GLU A 701 -21.14 6.00 31.37
C GLU A 701 -22.39 6.90 31.19
N THR A 702 -23.11 6.77 30.08
CA THR A 702 -24.40 7.44 29.91
C THR A 702 -25.47 6.67 30.69
N VAL A 703 -25.72 7.05 31.94
CA VAL A 703 -26.77 6.41 32.74
C VAL A 703 -28.12 7.07 32.44
N LYS A 704 -29.09 6.28 31.95
CA LYS A 704 -30.48 6.72 31.81
C LYS A 704 -31.13 6.70 33.20
N VAL A 705 -31.24 7.86 33.85
CA VAL A 705 -32.01 7.98 35.09
C VAL A 705 -33.45 8.37 34.76
N GLY A 706 -34.36 7.40 34.81
CA GLY A 706 -35.79 7.66 34.65
C GLY A 706 -36.62 6.39 34.43
N VAL A 707 -37.84 6.38 34.96
CA VAL A 707 -38.86 5.40 34.59
C VAL A 707 -39.25 5.61 33.13
N ASP A 708 -39.55 4.50 32.44
CA ASP A 708 -39.87 4.48 31.02
C ASP A 708 -41.01 5.48 30.69
N GLY A 709 -40.69 6.51 29.90
CA GLY A 709 -41.65 7.54 29.46
C GLY A 709 -41.47 8.96 30.00
N ALA A 710 -40.47 9.26 30.83
CA ALA A 710 -40.11 10.66 31.14
C ALA A 710 -39.12 11.23 30.10
N THR A 711 -39.20 12.53 29.81
CA THR A 711 -38.18 13.27 29.05
C THR A 711 -36.83 13.04 29.72
N ALA A 712 -35.89 12.44 29.00
CA ALA A 712 -34.64 11.96 29.58
C ALA A 712 -33.77 13.14 30.06
N ASP A 713 -33.63 13.29 31.38
CA ASP A 713 -32.48 13.99 31.97
C ASP A 713 -31.33 12.98 32.01
N TYR A 714 -30.54 12.96 30.94
CA TYR A 714 -29.25 12.25 30.96
C TYR A 714 -28.32 13.03 31.89
N GLN A 715 -27.85 12.40 32.96
CA GLN A 715 -26.68 12.86 33.70
C GLN A 715 -25.50 12.04 33.19
N SER A 716 -24.58 12.66 32.47
CA SER A 716 -23.30 12.05 32.10
C SER A 716 -22.34 12.28 33.26
N GLU A 717 -21.96 11.22 33.95
CA GLU A 717 -20.92 11.28 34.98
C GLU A 717 -19.59 10.87 34.30
N GLU A 718 -18.66 11.81 34.21
CA GLU A 718 -17.42 11.69 33.43
C GLU A 718 -16.43 10.69 34.05
N GLY A 719 -15.87 9.82 33.20
CA GLY A 719 -14.72 8.98 33.57
C GLY A 719 -13.41 9.77 33.61
N LEU A 720 -12.33 9.15 34.11
CA LEU A 720 -11.03 9.83 34.22
C LEU A 720 -10.48 10.34 32.88
N ALA A 721 -10.71 9.62 31.78
CA ALA A 721 -10.17 9.99 30.47
C ALA A 721 -10.84 11.27 29.96
N GLU A 722 -12.18 11.33 30.00
CA GLU A 722 -12.97 12.49 29.55
C GLU A 722 -12.65 13.74 30.38
N MET A 723 -12.61 13.60 31.70
CA MET A 723 -12.32 14.71 32.62
C MET A 723 -10.92 15.31 32.41
N MET A 724 -9.99 14.51 31.88
CA MET A 724 -8.65 14.93 31.48
C MET A 724 -8.62 15.52 30.08
N GLU A 725 -9.38 14.97 29.14
CA GLU A 725 -9.57 15.51 27.80
C GLU A 725 -10.12 16.94 27.85
N ASP A 726 -11.22 17.15 28.59
CA ASP A 726 -11.81 18.48 28.83
C ASP A 726 -10.81 19.46 29.44
N TYR A 727 -10.01 18.98 30.39
CA TYR A 727 -8.98 19.82 30.99
C TYR A 727 -7.89 20.19 30.00
N THR A 728 -7.46 19.27 29.14
CA THR A 728 -6.49 19.58 28.08
C THR A 728 -7.05 20.53 27.04
N SER A 729 -8.33 20.39 26.67
CA SER A 729 -9.04 21.30 25.77
C SER A 729 -9.13 22.72 26.33
N LEU A 730 -9.33 22.89 27.65
CA LEU A 730 -9.30 24.22 28.28
C LEU A 730 -7.92 24.90 28.19
N LEU A 731 -6.85 24.11 28.17
CA LEU A 731 -5.47 24.63 28.12
C LEU A 731 -5.01 24.92 26.69
N LEU A 732 -5.31 24.01 25.76
CA LEU A 732 -4.79 24.03 24.39
C LEU A 732 -5.80 24.57 23.37
N GLY A 733 -7.05 24.75 23.77
CA GLY A 733 -8.16 25.07 22.86
C GLY A 733 -8.86 23.82 22.37
N ASP A 734 -10.04 24.01 21.79
CA ASP A 734 -10.87 22.93 21.27
C ASP A 734 -10.90 22.92 19.73
N VAL A 735 -11.45 21.84 19.16
CA VAL A 735 -11.65 21.69 17.71
C VAL A 735 -12.61 22.75 17.14
N TYR A 736 -13.37 23.44 17.99
CA TYR A 736 -14.31 24.49 17.61
C TYR A 736 -13.68 25.90 17.55
N GLY A 737 -12.37 26.01 17.80
CA GLY A 737 -11.60 27.24 17.61
C GLY A 737 -11.63 28.19 18.81
N THR A 738 -11.95 27.69 20.00
CA THR A 738 -11.76 28.45 21.25
C THR A 738 -10.29 28.46 21.60
N GLU A 739 -9.67 29.64 21.75
CA GLU A 739 -8.26 29.77 22.16
C GLU A 739 -8.07 29.24 23.59
N GLY A 740 -7.07 28.37 23.77
CA GLY A 740 -6.76 27.78 25.07
C GLY A 740 -6.00 28.74 25.99
N ALA A 741 -6.15 28.58 27.31
CA ALA A 741 -5.50 29.47 28.28
C ALA A 741 -3.95 29.49 28.15
N LEU A 742 -3.33 28.38 27.74
CA LEU A 742 -1.89 28.30 27.53
C LEU A 742 -1.47 28.96 26.22
N GLU A 743 -2.30 28.87 25.17
CA GLU A 743 -2.08 29.54 23.89
C GLU A 743 -2.17 31.07 24.06
N ASP A 744 -3.21 31.54 24.75
CA ASP A 744 -3.38 32.95 25.12
C ASP A 744 -2.17 33.51 25.86
N HIS A 745 -1.65 32.74 26.82
CA HIS A 745 -0.50 33.14 27.62
C HIS A 745 0.79 33.25 26.80
N ARG A 746 1.03 32.29 25.88
CA ARG A 746 2.14 32.35 24.91
C ARG A 746 2.02 33.58 24.02
N ASP A 747 0.84 33.86 23.50
CA ASP A 747 0.60 34.94 22.55
C ASP A 747 0.75 36.32 23.22
N ASN A 748 0.41 36.42 24.50
CA ASN A 748 0.69 37.61 25.30
C ASN A 748 2.19 37.87 25.43
N TYR A 749 3.02 36.83 25.66
CA TYR A 749 4.47 37.00 25.67
C TYR A 749 5.03 37.41 24.30
N ALA A 750 4.52 36.86 23.20
CA ALA A 750 4.93 37.27 21.86
C ALA A 750 4.64 38.77 21.63
N LYS A 751 3.44 39.24 22.01
CA LYS A 751 3.05 40.65 21.94
C LYS A 751 3.95 41.56 22.80
N GLU A 752 4.38 41.09 23.98
CA GLU A 752 5.33 41.83 24.82
C GLU A 752 6.72 41.93 24.19
N ILE A 753 7.22 40.83 23.62
CA ILE A 753 8.51 40.80 22.90
C ILE A 753 8.50 41.79 21.73
N ASP A 754 7.41 41.82 20.95
CA ASP A 754 7.27 42.77 19.83
C ASP A 754 7.27 44.22 20.31
N ARG A 755 6.56 44.51 21.42
CA ARG A 755 6.53 45.84 22.03
C ARG A 755 7.91 46.28 22.49
N ILE A 756 8.67 45.39 23.14
CA ILE A 756 10.03 45.66 23.60
C ILE A 756 10.96 45.89 22.40
N SER A 757 10.88 45.04 21.37
CA SER A 757 11.70 45.15 20.16
C SER A 757 11.46 46.47 19.43
N LYS A 758 10.20 46.92 19.36
CA LYS A 758 9.83 48.23 18.81
C LYS A 758 10.44 49.37 19.62
N ASN A 759 10.36 49.30 20.96
CA ASN A 759 10.95 50.31 21.84
C ASN A 759 12.48 50.39 21.67
N ILE A 760 13.17 49.25 21.53
CA ILE A 760 14.63 49.21 21.27
C ILE A 760 14.93 49.92 19.95
N THR A 761 14.22 49.59 18.87
CA THR A 761 14.42 50.20 17.56
C THR A 761 14.19 51.72 17.60
N ASP A 762 13.18 52.18 18.33
CA ASP A 762 12.88 53.60 18.49
C ASP A 762 13.99 54.33 19.28
N LEU A 763 14.54 53.70 20.33
CA LEU A 763 15.67 54.21 21.09
C LEU A 763 16.94 54.27 20.24
N GLU A 764 17.24 53.23 19.46
CA GLU A 764 18.38 53.19 18.54
C GLU A 764 18.30 54.31 17.49
N ARG A 765 17.12 54.53 16.89
CA ARG A 765 16.89 55.66 15.97
C ARG A 765 17.18 57.01 16.63
N ARG A 766 16.75 57.20 17.89
CA ARG A 766 17.02 58.44 18.64
C ARG A 766 18.50 58.62 18.95
N VAL A 767 19.20 57.55 19.33
CA VAL A 767 20.65 57.57 19.57
C VAL A 767 21.40 57.91 18.29
N GLN A 768 21.03 57.30 17.16
CA GLN A 768 21.65 57.56 15.86
C GLN A 768 21.43 59.01 15.41
N PHE A 769 20.21 59.53 15.52
CA PHE A 769 19.92 60.93 15.20
C PHE A 769 20.77 61.91 16.03
N ASN A 770 20.89 61.68 17.33
CA ASN A 770 21.74 62.51 18.20
C ASN A 770 23.22 62.42 17.79
N LYS A 771 23.70 61.23 17.44
CA LYS A 771 25.07 61.03 16.96
C LYS A 771 25.33 61.80 15.65
N ASP A 772 24.39 61.76 14.72
CA ASP A 772 24.52 62.48 13.44
C ASP A 772 24.52 64.00 13.65
N GLN A 773 23.64 64.51 14.53
CA GLN A 773 23.64 65.93 14.91
C GLN A 773 24.96 66.39 15.56
N LEU A 774 25.51 65.59 16.48
CA LEU A 774 26.80 65.89 17.11
C LEU A 774 27.95 65.83 16.10
N THR A 775 27.91 64.86 15.18
CA THR A 775 28.90 64.73 14.11
C THR A 775 28.87 65.95 13.18
N GLN A 776 27.69 66.41 12.78
CA GLN A 776 27.55 67.60 11.96
C GLN A 776 28.04 68.85 12.70
N SER A 777 27.68 68.99 13.99
CA SER A 777 28.15 70.11 14.82
C SER A 777 29.68 70.12 14.95
N PHE A 778 30.31 68.94 15.01
CA PHE A 778 31.76 68.80 15.03
C PHE A 778 32.40 69.20 13.69
N ILE A 779 31.84 68.76 12.56
CA ILE A 779 32.30 69.15 11.22
C ILE A 779 32.20 70.67 11.02
N ASP A 780 31.08 71.27 11.41
CA ASP A 780 30.87 72.72 11.30
C ASP A 780 31.89 73.49 12.17
N MET A 781 32.24 72.95 13.34
CA MET A 781 33.28 73.50 14.20
C MET A 781 34.68 73.39 13.58
N GLU A 782 35.03 72.25 12.96
CA GLU A 782 36.29 72.08 12.22
C GLU A 782 36.40 73.06 11.05
N MET A 783 35.32 73.24 10.29
CA MET A 783 35.28 74.21 9.18
C MET A 783 35.46 75.65 9.68
N ALA A 784 34.80 76.01 10.78
CA ALA A 784 34.94 77.33 11.40
C ALA A 784 36.38 77.56 11.91
N GLN A 785 37.01 76.53 12.51
CA GLN A 785 38.40 76.60 12.96
C GLN A 785 39.38 76.71 11.79
N ALA A 786 39.18 75.94 10.71
CA ALA A 786 39.98 76.03 9.49
C ALA A 786 39.89 77.42 8.86
N LYS A 787 38.68 78.00 8.78
CA LYS A 787 38.47 79.37 8.31
C LYS A 787 39.15 80.40 9.20
N SER A 788 39.01 80.28 10.53
CA SER A 788 39.69 81.16 11.48
C SER A 788 41.22 81.09 11.34
N ASN A 789 41.77 79.88 11.14
CA ASN A 789 43.20 79.69 10.88
C ASN A 789 43.65 80.31 9.54
N GLN A 790 42.84 80.20 8.48
CA GLN A 790 43.11 80.87 7.19
C GLN A 790 43.10 82.40 7.35
N GLU A 791 42.12 82.95 8.05
CA GLU A 791 42.04 84.38 8.35
C GLU A 791 43.25 84.83 9.19
N MET A 792 43.66 84.03 10.18
CA MET A 792 44.86 84.30 10.98
C MET A 792 46.14 84.28 10.14
N GLN A 793 46.31 83.31 9.22
CA GLN A 793 47.44 83.27 8.30
C GLN A 793 47.46 84.48 7.35
N PHE A 794 46.29 84.86 6.83
CA PHE A 794 46.15 86.07 6.00
C PHE A 794 46.54 87.33 6.77
N LEU A 795 46.06 87.48 8.01
CA LEU A 795 46.43 88.60 8.88
C LEU A 795 47.94 88.61 9.17
N THR A 796 48.53 87.44 9.43
CA THR A 796 49.97 87.29 9.68
C THR A 796 50.80 87.66 8.45
N GLN A 797 50.40 87.26 7.25
CA GLN A 797 51.09 87.66 6.00
C GLN A 797 50.94 89.16 5.70
N ARG A 798 49.80 89.76 6.04
CA ARG A 798 49.51 91.16 5.73
C ARG A 798 50.13 92.15 6.71
N PHE A 799 50.34 91.74 7.97
CA PHE A 799 50.77 92.63 9.05
C PHE A 799 52.01 92.15 9.82
N GLY A 800 52.61 91.02 9.44
CA GLY A 800 53.78 90.42 10.11
C GLY A 800 55.14 90.70 9.47
N GLY A 801 55.25 91.72 8.62
CA GLY A 801 56.51 92.20 8.00
C GLY A 801 56.83 93.62 8.41
#